data_AF-E0VMN8-F1
#
_entry.id   AF-E0VMN8-F1
#
_cell.length_a   1.000
_cell.length_b   1.000
_cell.length_c   1.000
_cell.angle_alpha   90.00
_cell.angle_beta   90.00
_cell.angle_gamma   90.00
#
_symmetry.space_group_name_H-M   'P 1'
#
loop_
_entity.id
_entity.type
_entity.pdbx_description
1 polymer ?
#
loop_
_entity_poly.entity_id
_entity_poly.type
_entity_poly.pdbx_seq_one_letter_code
_entity_poly.pdbx_strand_id
1 'polypeptide(L)'
;MKLNYKTMKEKKENCFYIISLSLLATGFAFIHMHHVSTLFENDRHFSHLSNLEREMTFRTEMGFYYHYYKKIINAPSFESGLKALLQDNQTEYPDVINALQRFNLYPEVFIGGLYRIFDFVTKRYDITTKQCWEVNRGQSLPPVNSCEGLGDPMYFYLEFVWYCAGLSKAVLFIYAVVLSNSFGGGLLTVLGFLFNHGHCTRVQWTPPLRESFAYPFCLSQMLAITYCLKSSKNKINTKWNLLFQVWTITLSSTSSLLLWQFSQFVLATQVVAILIMFCLGIIHKKTVLIILVSQLVGLLQAAVLMFGNEFLFQSILFSLLISSIAIVLSCDFKIHYPSFHGGFILISSLVITFSLKSKISRFFSEHDAHIFDLLLAKVTNFKNFHTMLYTCSPEFDFLPLSTVYELTITGLIPTVLIVIGILLFKWGKHFIFKKQKHGQSQNVIDPEVVYNFLQLGAFTIMTYFIMRLKLFWSPHLCLMASLIMSTKYLSSKNNLRYSILTILIAAMSYHGINNIIRQRNIMGEYINIPFEEVLTWISSETLPTDVFAGPMSIMANVLLSTGRRIVNHPHYEHHNMRERTLKVYSVFSRQNPQQVFSTLIDMGVDYVILDETWCFYQSRENCSMIDLWDLVDLENANNEPLCPKLFNGNPEPFIRAFANDVFVILSLKARQFIEITPLRQYQI
;
A
#
# COMPACT_ATOMS: atom_id res chain seq x y z
N MET A 1 9.92 39.94 37.79
CA MET A 1 11.08 39.72 36.87
C MET A 1 11.61 38.28 36.85
N LYS A 2 12.00 37.64 37.97
CA LYS A 2 12.55 36.26 37.97
C LYS A 2 11.58 35.18 37.43
N LEU A 3 10.26 35.30 37.66
CA LEU A 3 9.26 34.39 37.09
C LEU A 3 9.09 34.56 35.56
N ASN A 4 9.16 35.79 35.05
CA ASN A 4 9.14 36.08 33.60
C ASN A 4 10.41 35.59 32.91
N TYR A 5 11.58 35.68 33.56
CA TYR A 5 12.83 35.18 32.99
C TYR A 5 12.85 33.66 32.88
N LYS A 6 12.33 32.93 33.89
CA LYS A 6 12.26 31.46 33.86
C LYS A 6 11.28 30.95 32.80
N THR A 7 10.11 31.60 32.67
CA THR A 7 9.12 31.27 31.64
C THR A 7 9.58 31.64 30.22
N MET A 8 10.33 32.73 30.05
CA MET A 8 10.97 33.06 28.77
C MET A 8 12.08 32.08 28.40
N LYS A 9 12.88 31.64 29.38
CA LYS A 9 13.94 30.62 29.17
C LYS A 9 13.35 29.26 28.78
N GLU A 10 12.30 28.80 29.47
CA GLU A 10 11.58 27.56 29.14
C GLU A 10 10.92 27.65 27.74
N LYS A 11 10.33 28.79 27.38
CA LYS A 11 9.81 29.02 26.02
C LYS A 11 10.91 28.99 24.95
N LYS A 12 12.08 29.59 25.23
CA LYS A 12 13.21 29.63 24.30
C LYS A 12 13.84 28.24 24.10
N GLU A 13 13.97 27.47 25.17
CA GLU A 13 14.44 26.07 25.12
C GLU A 13 13.46 25.15 24.37
N ASN A 14 12.16 25.30 24.59
CA ASN A 14 11.14 24.57 23.83
C ASN A 14 11.11 24.95 22.34
N CYS A 15 11.30 26.24 22.02
CA CYS A 15 11.36 26.71 20.64
C CYS A 15 12.60 26.16 19.93
N PHE A 16 13.78 26.20 20.57
CA PHE A 16 15.00 25.61 20.03
C PHE A 16 14.87 24.10 19.80
N TYR A 17 14.24 23.38 20.74
CA TYR A 17 13.95 21.95 20.60
C TYR A 17 13.08 21.64 19.38
N ILE A 18 11.98 22.39 19.20
CA ILE A 18 11.06 22.21 18.06
C ILE A 18 11.77 22.54 16.73
N ILE A 19 12.54 23.64 16.67
CA ILE A 19 13.28 24.02 15.46
C ILE A 19 14.31 22.93 15.10
N SER A 20 15.07 22.45 16.09
CA SER A 20 16.07 21.39 15.87
C SER A 20 15.42 20.09 15.40
N LEU A 21 14.29 19.72 16.00
CA LEU A 21 13.51 18.55 15.60
C LEU A 21 13.02 18.64 14.16
N SER A 22 12.45 19.78 13.79
CA SER A 22 11.96 20.03 12.43
C SER A 22 13.10 20.00 11.42
N LEU A 23 14.23 20.65 11.70
CA LEU A 23 15.38 20.71 10.80
C LEU A 23 16.00 19.33 10.55
N LEU A 24 16.14 18.51 11.60
CA LEU A 24 16.62 17.13 11.48
C LEU A 24 15.61 16.27 10.71
N ALA A 25 14.31 16.40 10.99
CA ALA A 25 13.27 15.67 10.28
C ALA A 25 13.28 15.99 8.78
N THR A 26 13.40 17.27 8.40
CA THR A 26 13.52 17.69 7.00
C THR A 26 14.81 17.18 6.36
N GLY A 27 15.93 17.22 7.07
CA GLY A 27 17.20 16.68 6.57
C GLY A 27 17.10 15.19 6.23
N PHE A 28 16.53 14.38 7.12
CA PHE A 28 16.30 12.95 6.85
C PHE A 28 15.30 12.70 5.72
N ALA A 29 14.29 13.56 5.55
CA ALA A 29 13.36 13.48 4.42
C ALA A 29 14.08 13.66 3.08
N PHE A 30 14.91 14.71 2.95
CA PHE A 30 15.68 14.97 1.74
C PHE A 30 16.68 13.84 1.42
N ILE A 31 17.39 13.34 2.43
CA ILE A 31 18.32 12.22 2.25
C ILE A 31 17.61 10.98 1.70
N HIS A 32 16.43 10.65 2.25
CA HIS A 32 15.68 9.49 1.81
C HIS A 32 15.07 9.69 0.41
N MET A 33 14.53 10.87 0.13
CA MET A 33 14.01 11.24 -1.18
C MET A 33 15.07 11.02 -2.28
N HIS A 34 16.26 11.59 -2.07
CA HIS A 34 17.37 11.40 -3.00
C HIS A 34 17.81 9.94 -3.08
N HIS A 35 17.91 9.25 -1.94
CA HIS A 35 18.29 7.84 -1.92
C HIS A 35 17.37 6.95 -2.75
N VAL A 36 16.06 7.09 -2.60
CA VAL A 36 15.07 6.29 -3.33
C VAL A 36 15.07 6.63 -4.82
N SER A 37 15.13 7.93 -5.16
CA SER A 37 15.21 8.38 -6.55
C SER A 37 16.46 7.79 -7.25
N THR A 38 17.63 7.81 -6.61
CA THR A 38 18.84 7.17 -7.15
C THR A 38 18.67 5.66 -7.30
N LEU A 39 18.04 4.97 -6.36
CA LEU A 39 17.82 3.52 -6.48
C LEU A 39 16.89 3.17 -7.63
N PHE A 40 15.85 3.98 -7.86
CA PHE A 40 14.95 3.81 -9.00
C PHE A 40 15.68 4.02 -10.33
N GLU A 41 16.52 5.06 -10.41
CA GLU A 41 17.30 5.35 -11.63
C GLU A 41 18.31 4.25 -11.91
N ASN A 42 19.03 3.77 -10.90
CA ASN A 42 20.01 2.69 -11.04
C ASN A 42 19.36 1.37 -11.49
N ASP A 43 18.16 1.05 -11.01
CA ASP A 43 17.48 -0.22 -11.29
C ASP A 43 16.92 -0.31 -12.73
N ARG A 44 16.44 0.83 -13.28
CA ARG A 44 15.71 0.84 -14.57
C ARG A 44 16.44 1.56 -15.69
N HIS A 45 17.40 2.42 -15.36
CA HIS A 45 17.98 3.40 -16.27
C HIS A 45 16.89 4.26 -16.94
N PHE A 46 15.97 4.75 -16.12
CA PHE A 46 14.72 5.39 -16.55
C PHE A 46 14.95 6.63 -17.43
N SER A 47 16.08 7.31 -17.22
CA SER A 47 16.52 8.47 -17.97
C SER A 47 16.87 8.15 -19.43
N HIS A 48 17.28 6.92 -19.74
CA HIS A 48 17.62 6.49 -21.10
C HIS A 48 16.43 5.91 -21.89
N LEU A 49 15.30 5.67 -21.23
CA LEU A 49 14.11 5.08 -21.84
C LEU A 49 13.28 6.12 -22.61
N SER A 50 12.71 5.69 -23.73
CA SER A 50 11.67 6.43 -24.45
C SER A 50 10.38 6.54 -23.64
N ASN A 51 9.48 7.44 -24.02
CA ASN A 51 8.18 7.59 -23.35
C ASN A 51 7.36 6.29 -23.33
N LEU A 52 7.35 5.52 -24.42
CA LEU A 52 6.62 4.25 -24.47
C LEU A 52 7.26 3.22 -23.52
N GLU A 53 8.59 3.10 -23.54
CA GLU A 53 9.32 2.18 -22.64
C GLU A 53 9.10 2.53 -21.17
N ARG A 54 9.11 3.83 -20.83
CA ARG A 54 8.79 4.29 -19.48
C ARG A 54 7.38 3.87 -19.04
N GLU A 55 6.38 4.00 -19.91
CA GLU A 55 5.02 3.52 -19.62
C GLU A 55 4.97 2.01 -19.42
N MET A 56 5.70 1.23 -20.23
CA MET A 56 5.78 -0.22 -20.07
C MET A 56 6.40 -0.62 -18.71
N THR A 57 7.28 0.20 -18.15
CA THR A 57 7.84 -0.06 -16.81
C THR A 57 6.79 0.08 -15.69
N PHE A 58 5.67 0.75 -15.95
CA PHE A 58 4.55 0.90 -15.03
C PHE A 58 3.58 -0.29 -15.09
N ARG A 59 4.05 -1.47 -14.68
CA ARG A 59 3.24 -2.69 -14.68
C ARG A 59 2.07 -2.66 -13.69
N THR A 60 0.99 -3.38 -14.00
CA THR A 60 -0.15 -3.64 -13.11
C THR A 60 -0.82 -2.35 -12.59
N GLU A 61 -0.99 -2.20 -11.27
CA GLU A 61 -1.63 -1.05 -10.62
C GLU A 61 -0.93 0.28 -10.97
N MET A 62 0.39 0.26 -11.19
CA MET A 62 1.17 1.48 -11.43
C MET A 62 0.74 2.18 -12.72
N GLY A 63 0.62 1.42 -13.80
CA GLY A 63 0.20 1.94 -15.10
C GLY A 63 -1.27 2.32 -15.10
N PHE A 64 -2.08 1.54 -14.36
CA PHE A 64 -3.50 1.84 -14.16
C PHE A 64 -3.72 3.21 -13.50
N TYR A 65 -2.99 3.54 -12.42
CA TYR A 65 -3.12 4.85 -11.78
C TYR A 65 -2.50 5.97 -12.63
N TYR A 66 -1.33 5.73 -13.23
CA TYR A 66 -0.70 6.72 -14.10
C TYR A 66 -1.56 7.06 -15.32
N HIS A 67 -2.36 6.13 -15.85
CA HIS A 67 -3.32 6.38 -16.92
C HIS A 67 -4.31 7.51 -16.55
N TYR A 68 -4.84 7.52 -15.33
CA TYR A 68 -5.78 8.55 -14.91
C TYR A 68 -5.12 9.92 -14.76
N TYR A 69 -3.89 9.97 -14.25
CA TYR A 69 -3.10 11.19 -14.26
C TYR A 69 -2.88 11.70 -15.70
N LYS A 70 -2.46 10.80 -16.61
CA LYS A 70 -2.28 11.09 -18.04
C LYS A 70 -3.57 11.61 -18.70
N LYS A 71 -4.73 11.07 -18.31
CA LYS A 71 -6.06 11.50 -18.80
C LYS A 71 -6.37 12.95 -18.39
N ILE A 72 -6.03 13.37 -17.17
CA ILE A 72 -6.28 14.73 -16.67
C ILE A 72 -5.38 15.77 -17.35
N ILE A 73 -4.09 15.44 -17.51
CA ILE A 73 -3.12 16.38 -18.11
C ILE A 73 -3.38 16.58 -19.60
N ASN A 74 -3.83 15.54 -20.31
CA ASN A 74 -4.11 15.60 -21.75
C ASN A 74 -5.51 16.15 -22.07
N ALA A 75 -6.40 16.25 -21.09
CA ALA A 75 -7.74 16.79 -21.28
C ALA A 75 -7.71 18.31 -21.58
N PRO A 76 -8.60 18.83 -22.44
CA PRO A 76 -8.60 20.24 -22.83
C PRO A 76 -8.76 21.19 -21.63
N SER A 77 -9.63 20.86 -20.68
CA SER A 77 -9.79 21.59 -19.41
C SER A 77 -9.74 20.64 -18.21
N PHE A 78 -9.39 21.15 -17.03
CA PHE A 78 -9.37 20.35 -15.79
C PHE A 78 -10.76 19.78 -15.49
N GLU A 79 -11.81 20.57 -15.72
CA GLU A 79 -13.20 20.14 -15.57
C GLU A 79 -13.57 19.02 -16.55
N SER A 80 -13.15 19.11 -17.82
CA SER A 80 -13.38 18.03 -18.78
C SER A 80 -12.66 16.75 -18.39
N GLY A 81 -11.44 16.86 -17.85
CA GLY A 81 -10.68 15.73 -17.32
C GLY A 81 -11.40 15.09 -16.14
N LEU A 82 -11.89 15.90 -15.19
CA LEU A 82 -12.65 15.42 -14.04
C LEU A 82 -13.96 14.74 -14.46
N LYS A 83 -14.69 15.32 -15.43
CA LYS A 83 -15.91 14.71 -15.99
C LYS A 83 -15.62 13.38 -16.66
N ALA A 84 -14.50 13.26 -17.37
CA ALA A 84 -14.05 12.02 -18.00
C ALA A 84 -13.63 10.92 -17.00
N LEU A 85 -13.39 11.27 -15.73
CA LEU A 85 -13.18 10.31 -14.63
C LEU A 85 -14.49 9.93 -13.93
N LEU A 86 -15.42 10.87 -13.80
CA LEU A 86 -16.75 10.63 -13.22
C LEU A 86 -17.62 9.74 -14.11
N GLN A 87 -17.40 9.79 -15.42
CA GLN A 87 -18.11 8.99 -16.43
C GLN A 87 -17.10 8.21 -17.28
N ASP A 88 -16.34 7.32 -16.64
CA ASP A 88 -15.35 6.51 -17.34
C ASP A 88 -16.00 5.28 -17.99
N ASN A 89 -15.85 5.15 -19.31
CA ASN A 89 -16.36 4.03 -20.11
C ASN A 89 -15.25 3.20 -20.76
N GLN A 90 -13.99 3.43 -20.38
CA GLN A 90 -12.82 2.78 -20.99
C GLN A 90 -12.25 1.67 -20.11
N THR A 91 -12.31 1.82 -18.79
CA THR A 91 -11.64 0.90 -17.86
C THR A 91 -12.46 -0.35 -17.54
N GLU A 92 -13.79 -0.29 -17.63
CA GLU A 92 -14.70 -1.41 -17.35
C GLU A 92 -15.79 -1.57 -18.41
N TYR A 93 -15.40 -1.52 -19.68
CA TYR A 93 -16.35 -1.60 -20.80
C TYR A 93 -17.18 -2.90 -20.73
N PRO A 94 -18.51 -2.86 -20.99
CA PRO A 94 -19.31 -1.74 -21.49
C PRO A 94 -19.86 -0.77 -20.41
N ASP A 95 -19.57 -1.00 -19.13
CA ASP A 95 -20.13 -0.19 -18.06
C ASP A 95 -19.50 1.20 -18.01
N VAL A 96 -20.30 2.17 -17.55
CA VAL A 96 -19.83 3.52 -17.23
C VAL A 96 -19.71 3.63 -15.72
N ILE A 97 -18.51 3.89 -15.23
CA ILE A 97 -18.21 3.91 -13.80
C ILE A 97 -17.70 5.29 -13.35
N ASN A 98 -17.95 5.60 -12.08
CA ASN A 98 -17.31 6.72 -11.41
C ASN A 98 -15.95 6.27 -10.86
N ALA A 99 -14.88 6.56 -11.61
CA ALA A 99 -13.52 6.14 -11.26
C ALA A 99 -13.02 6.78 -9.94
N LEU A 100 -13.51 7.98 -9.59
CA LEU A 100 -13.13 8.68 -8.35
C LEU A 100 -13.71 8.04 -7.10
N GLN A 101 -14.97 7.60 -7.17
CA GLN A 101 -15.60 6.85 -6.10
C GLN A 101 -14.92 5.49 -5.90
N ARG A 102 -14.45 4.88 -7.00
CA ARG A 102 -14.01 3.49 -7.03
C ARG A 102 -12.54 3.27 -6.67
N PHE A 103 -11.62 4.05 -7.24
CA PHE A 103 -10.20 3.70 -7.25
C PHE A 103 -9.29 4.60 -6.39
N ASN A 104 -9.85 5.43 -5.51
CA ASN A 104 -9.11 6.37 -4.66
C ASN A 104 -8.16 7.29 -5.46
N LEU A 105 -8.64 7.88 -6.57
CA LEU A 105 -7.81 8.65 -7.52
C LEU A 105 -7.45 10.08 -7.08
N TYR A 106 -7.57 10.42 -5.79
CA TYR A 106 -7.25 11.76 -5.29
C TYR A 106 -5.80 12.19 -5.56
N PRO A 107 -4.77 11.33 -5.42
CA PRO A 107 -3.40 11.69 -5.78
C PRO A 107 -3.29 12.15 -7.22
N GLU A 108 -3.88 11.41 -8.17
CA GLU A 108 -3.76 11.70 -9.59
C GLU A 108 -4.51 12.97 -9.97
N VAL A 109 -5.69 13.21 -9.38
CA VAL A 109 -6.44 14.46 -9.58
C VAL A 109 -5.67 15.66 -9.04
N PHE A 110 -5.11 15.54 -7.84
CA PHE A 110 -4.35 16.61 -7.22
C PHE A 110 -3.06 16.91 -7.99
N ILE A 111 -2.25 15.89 -8.27
CA ILE A 111 -0.97 16.04 -8.98
C ILE A 111 -1.21 16.47 -10.43
N GLY A 112 -2.23 15.94 -11.11
CA GLY A 112 -2.63 16.36 -12.46
C GLY A 112 -3.04 17.83 -12.52
N GLY A 113 -3.79 18.31 -11.53
CA GLY A 113 -4.12 19.74 -11.39
C GLY A 113 -2.89 20.60 -11.19
N LEU A 114 -1.98 20.19 -10.28
CA LEU A 114 -0.71 20.89 -10.05
C LEU A 114 0.19 20.92 -11.28
N TYR A 115 0.29 19.82 -12.03
CA TYR A 115 1.08 19.77 -13.26
C TYR A 115 0.54 20.74 -14.31
N ARG A 116 -0.79 20.84 -14.48
CA ARG A 116 -1.38 21.80 -15.42
C ARG A 116 -1.11 23.25 -15.04
N ILE A 117 -1.14 23.56 -13.74
CA ILE A 117 -0.76 24.90 -13.23
C ILE A 117 0.73 25.14 -13.48
N PHE A 118 1.57 24.16 -13.18
CA PHE A 118 3.01 24.23 -13.40
C PHE A 118 3.35 24.46 -14.88
N ASP A 119 2.79 23.65 -15.78
CA ASP A 119 2.97 23.74 -17.23
C ASP A 119 2.45 25.08 -17.80
N PHE A 120 1.31 25.56 -17.31
CA PHE A 120 0.80 26.88 -17.68
C PHE A 120 1.75 28.01 -17.27
N VAL A 121 2.23 28.00 -16.02
CA VAL A 121 3.14 29.01 -15.49
C VAL A 121 4.48 28.98 -16.22
N THR A 122 5.07 27.80 -16.41
CA THR A 122 6.39 27.67 -17.03
C THR A 122 6.37 28.06 -18.50
N LYS A 123 5.32 27.70 -19.25
CA LYS A 123 5.09 28.18 -20.61
C LYS A 123 4.86 29.69 -20.67
N ARG A 124 4.16 30.27 -19.70
CA ARG A 124 3.89 31.72 -19.66
C ARG A 124 5.14 32.58 -19.43
N TYR A 125 6.12 32.03 -18.71
CA TYR A 125 7.40 32.68 -18.38
C TYR A 125 8.59 32.15 -19.19
N ASP A 126 8.36 31.27 -20.18
CA ASP A 126 9.38 30.65 -21.03
C ASP A 126 10.54 29.99 -20.24
N ILE A 127 10.20 29.32 -19.13
CA ILE A 127 11.18 28.62 -18.29
C ILE A 127 11.43 27.23 -18.86
N THR A 128 12.69 26.91 -19.17
CA THR A 128 13.09 25.57 -19.61
C THR A 128 13.05 24.58 -18.44
N THR A 129 12.09 23.66 -18.48
CA THR A 129 11.83 22.70 -17.38
C THR A 129 12.17 21.25 -17.71
N LYS A 130 12.55 20.97 -18.95
CA LYS A 130 13.01 19.65 -19.40
C LYS A 130 14.16 19.77 -20.39
N GLN A 131 15.05 18.79 -20.35
CA GLN A 131 16.14 18.62 -21.31
C GLN A 131 15.90 17.31 -22.06
N CYS A 132 16.01 17.34 -23.39
CA CYS A 132 15.78 16.17 -24.22
C CYS A 132 17.07 15.78 -24.94
N TRP A 133 17.31 14.47 -24.99
CA TRP A 133 18.49 13.85 -25.58
C TRP A 133 18.02 12.74 -26.52
N GLU A 134 18.80 12.49 -27.57
CA GLU A 134 18.61 11.35 -28.45
C GLU A 134 19.50 10.20 -27.95
N VAL A 135 18.88 9.08 -27.56
CA VAL A 135 19.57 7.94 -26.96
C VAL A 135 19.59 6.79 -27.96
N ASN A 136 20.79 6.30 -28.25
CA ASN A 136 20.97 5.09 -29.05
C ASN A 136 20.71 3.85 -28.19
N ARG A 137 19.67 3.08 -28.53
CA ARG A 137 19.27 1.87 -27.81
C ARG A 137 20.18 0.65 -28.05
N GLY A 138 21.16 0.76 -28.96
CA GLY A 138 21.95 -0.38 -29.41
C GLY A 138 21.15 -1.36 -30.28
N GLN A 139 21.74 -2.53 -30.59
CA GLN A 139 21.08 -3.67 -31.25
C GLN A 139 20.32 -3.34 -32.56
N SER A 140 20.80 -2.40 -33.37
CA SER A 140 20.18 -1.96 -34.64
C SER A 140 18.76 -1.37 -34.52
N LEU A 141 18.33 -1.00 -33.31
CA LEU A 141 17.07 -0.29 -33.09
C LEU A 141 17.23 1.21 -33.40
N PRO A 142 16.16 1.89 -33.87
CA PRO A 142 16.21 3.32 -34.11
C PRO A 142 16.47 4.09 -32.81
N PRO A 143 17.19 5.21 -32.87
CA PRO A 143 17.40 6.08 -31.72
C PRO A 143 16.06 6.62 -31.21
N VAL A 144 15.99 6.85 -29.89
CA VAL A 144 14.77 7.34 -29.23
C VAL A 144 15.02 8.67 -28.54
N ASN A 145 14.03 9.55 -28.62
CA ASN A 145 14.05 10.81 -27.89
C ASN A 145 13.62 10.58 -26.45
N SER A 146 14.51 10.89 -25.52
CA SER A 146 14.26 10.85 -24.08
C SER A 146 14.33 12.26 -23.50
N CYS A 147 13.32 12.66 -22.73
CA CYS A 147 13.30 13.94 -22.02
C CYS A 147 13.35 13.72 -20.52
N GLU A 148 14.13 14.53 -19.81
CA GLU A 148 14.30 14.50 -18.37
C GLU A 148 13.95 15.86 -17.75
N GLY A 149 13.41 15.83 -16.53
CA GLY A 149 13.10 17.03 -15.74
C GLY A 149 11.63 17.19 -15.40
N LEU A 150 11.32 18.17 -14.55
CA LEU A 150 9.97 18.43 -14.03
C LEU A 150 8.96 18.80 -15.12
N GLY A 151 9.42 19.25 -16.28
CA GLY A 151 8.57 19.48 -17.45
C GLY A 151 8.00 18.20 -18.06
N ASP A 152 8.61 17.05 -17.82
CA ASP A 152 8.09 15.76 -18.25
C ASP A 152 7.02 15.23 -17.28
N PRO A 153 5.83 14.80 -17.76
CA PRO A 153 4.74 14.38 -16.88
C PRO A 153 5.09 13.22 -15.95
N MET A 154 5.95 12.28 -16.38
CA MET A 154 6.30 11.11 -15.57
C MET A 154 7.22 11.49 -14.42
N TYR A 155 8.25 12.28 -14.71
CA TYR A 155 9.15 12.79 -13.67
C TYR A 155 8.39 13.64 -12.67
N PHE A 156 7.52 14.54 -13.12
CA PHE A 156 6.69 15.33 -12.22
C PHE A 156 5.84 14.46 -11.28
N TYR A 157 5.22 13.40 -11.83
CA TYR A 157 4.42 12.48 -11.04
C TYR A 157 5.26 11.67 -10.02
N LEU A 158 6.43 11.17 -10.43
CA LEU A 158 7.35 10.43 -9.56
C LEU A 158 7.94 11.30 -8.44
N GLU A 159 8.22 12.59 -8.69
CA GLU A 159 8.71 13.52 -7.66
C GLU A 159 7.75 13.64 -6.47
N PHE A 160 6.44 13.67 -6.71
CA PHE A 160 5.46 13.65 -5.62
C PHE A 160 5.49 12.35 -4.82
N VAL A 161 5.75 11.21 -5.46
CA VAL A 161 5.96 9.93 -4.77
C VAL A 161 7.20 10.00 -3.89
N TRP A 162 8.30 10.58 -4.39
CA TRP A 162 9.54 10.76 -3.62
C TRP A 162 9.34 11.70 -2.43
N TYR A 163 8.53 12.75 -2.58
CA TYR A 163 8.14 13.63 -1.48
C TYR A 163 7.35 12.88 -0.40
N CYS A 164 6.39 12.03 -0.77
CA CYS A 164 5.66 11.18 0.18
C CYS A 164 6.58 10.19 0.90
N ALA A 165 7.56 9.61 0.19
CA ALA A 165 8.56 8.73 0.78
C ALA A 165 9.47 9.47 1.77
N GLY A 166 9.91 10.68 1.42
CA GLY A 166 10.68 11.56 2.33
C GLY A 166 9.86 11.97 3.57
N LEU A 167 8.61 12.38 3.36
CA LEU A 167 7.68 12.74 4.45
C LEU A 167 7.47 11.57 5.42
N SER A 168 7.36 10.34 4.91
CA SER A 168 7.25 9.14 5.75
C SER A 168 8.42 9.01 6.73
N LYS A 169 9.64 9.34 6.30
CA LYS A 169 10.84 9.30 7.15
C LYS A 169 10.88 10.43 8.16
N ALA A 170 10.47 11.64 7.77
CA ALA A 170 10.33 12.76 8.71
C ALA A 170 9.34 12.41 9.83
N VAL A 171 8.16 11.90 9.47
CA VAL A 171 7.12 11.50 10.44
C VAL A 171 7.64 10.38 11.33
N LEU A 172 8.31 9.37 10.77
CA LEU A 172 8.88 8.26 11.55
C LEU A 172 9.95 8.73 12.55
N PHE A 173 10.80 9.68 12.16
CA PHE A 173 11.79 10.29 13.06
C PHE A 173 11.11 11.03 14.21
N ILE A 174 10.13 11.89 13.92
CA ILE A 174 9.36 12.62 14.94
C ILE A 174 8.65 11.61 15.86
N TYR A 175 8.07 10.54 15.30
CA TYR A 175 7.38 9.50 16.06
C TYR A 175 8.32 8.84 17.07
N ALA A 176 9.51 8.41 16.63
CA ALA A 176 10.51 7.81 17.49
C ALA A 176 11.01 8.77 18.59
N VAL A 177 11.16 10.07 18.29
CA VAL A 177 11.53 11.08 19.30
C VAL A 177 10.41 11.26 20.32
N VAL A 178 9.14 11.31 19.89
CA VAL A 178 7.99 11.42 20.79
C VAL A 178 7.86 10.19 21.69
N LEU A 179 8.12 8.99 21.18
CA LEU A 179 8.04 7.74 21.93
C LEU A 179 9.20 7.59 22.93
N SER A 180 10.44 7.84 22.50
CA SER A 180 11.64 7.66 23.33
C SER A 180 12.01 8.87 24.21
N ASN A 181 11.46 10.05 23.94
CA ASN A 181 11.90 11.35 24.49
C ASN A 181 13.39 11.65 24.24
N SER A 182 13.95 11.17 23.13
CA SER A 182 15.37 11.33 22.81
C SER A 182 15.62 11.46 21.31
N PHE A 183 16.47 12.41 20.91
CA PHE A 183 16.92 12.54 19.51
C PHE A 183 17.70 11.30 19.05
N GLY A 184 18.47 10.66 19.94
CA GLY A 184 19.21 9.43 19.63
C GLY A 184 18.30 8.25 19.29
N GLY A 185 17.11 8.19 19.90
CA GLY A 185 16.10 7.19 19.54
C GLY A 185 15.57 7.40 18.12
N GLY A 186 15.33 8.66 17.73
CA GLY A 186 14.97 9.01 16.35
C GLY A 186 16.05 8.64 15.35
N LEU A 187 17.32 8.96 15.64
CA LEU A 187 18.45 8.60 14.77
C LEU A 187 18.55 7.09 14.58
N LEU A 188 18.42 6.32 15.67
CA LEU A 188 18.45 4.86 15.62
C LEU A 188 17.34 4.29 14.73
N THR A 189 16.12 4.82 14.82
CA THR A 189 15.00 4.40 13.96
C THR A 189 15.27 4.71 12.48
N VAL A 190 15.79 5.90 12.16
CA VAL A 190 16.09 6.28 10.77
C VAL A 190 17.18 5.40 10.18
N LEU A 191 18.27 5.16 10.92
CA LEU A 191 19.37 4.28 10.51
C LEU A 191 18.92 2.82 10.38
N GLY A 192 18.19 2.30 11.37
CA GLY A 192 17.65 0.94 11.33
C GLY A 192 16.76 0.69 10.13
N PHE A 193 15.98 1.69 9.70
CA PHE A 193 15.21 1.62 8.47
C PHE A 193 16.11 1.68 7.23
N LEU A 194 17.11 2.58 7.17
CA LEU A 194 18.01 2.68 5.99
C LEU A 194 18.81 1.39 5.77
N PHE A 195 19.31 0.78 6.84
CA PHE A 195 20.04 -0.51 6.76
C PHE A 195 19.16 -1.68 6.30
N ASN A 196 17.85 -1.58 6.50
CA ASN A 196 16.85 -2.59 6.13
C ASN A 196 15.85 -2.05 5.09
N HIS A 197 16.30 -1.15 4.20
CA HIS A 197 15.42 -0.40 3.29
C HIS A 197 14.46 -1.30 2.49
N GLY A 198 14.98 -2.37 1.88
CA GLY A 198 14.20 -3.30 1.05
C GLY A 198 13.12 -4.11 1.80
N HIS A 199 13.15 -4.17 3.13
CA HIS A 199 12.05 -4.74 3.92
C HIS A 199 11.09 -3.67 4.45
N CYS A 200 11.57 -2.44 4.60
CA CYS A 200 10.81 -1.33 5.17
C CYS A 200 9.97 -0.58 4.14
N THR A 201 10.36 -0.61 2.86
CA THR A 201 9.61 -0.02 1.75
C THR A 201 10.00 -0.70 0.44
N ARG A 202 9.12 -0.58 -0.55
CA ARG A 202 9.35 -1.03 -1.93
C ARG A 202 9.11 0.07 -2.96
N VAL A 203 9.03 1.32 -2.50
CA VAL A 203 8.75 2.49 -3.34
C VAL A 203 9.77 2.66 -4.47
N GLN A 204 11.00 2.14 -4.31
CA GLN A 204 12.03 2.16 -5.35
C GLN A 204 11.73 1.24 -6.55
N TRP A 205 10.96 0.16 -6.34
CA TRP A 205 10.61 -0.77 -7.43
C TRP A 205 9.21 -0.50 -7.95
N THR A 206 8.29 -0.11 -7.05
CA THR A 206 6.91 0.17 -7.39
C THR A 206 6.46 1.52 -6.83
N PRO A 207 6.86 2.64 -7.45
CA PRO A 207 6.66 3.96 -6.86
C PRO A 207 5.19 4.36 -6.72
N PRO A 208 4.36 4.36 -7.79
CA PRO A 208 3.03 4.97 -7.77
C PRO A 208 1.96 4.00 -7.26
N LEU A 209 2.24 3.31 -6.16
CA LEU A 209 1.24 2.53 -5.44
C LEU A 209 0.51 3.40 -4.40
N ARG A 210 -0.76 3.09 -4.14
CA ARG A 210 -1.59 3.79 -3.16
C ARG A 210 -0.97 3.83 -1.75
N GLU A 211 -0.35 2.72 -1.35
CA GLU A 211 0.36 2.62 -0.07
C GLU A 211 1.50 3.63 0.05
N SER A 212 2.21 3.96 -1.05
CA SER A 212 3.30 4.95 -1.04
C SER A 212 2.80 6.36 -0.67
N PHE A 213 1.60 6.73 -1.13
CA PHE A 213 0.96 8.01 -0.82
C PHE A 213 0.32 8.03 0.57
N ALA A 214 -0.32 6.93 0.99
CA ALA A 214 -1.06 6.86 2.25
C ALA A 214 -0.18 6.63 3.49
N TYR A 215 0.96 5.94 3.34
CA TYR A 215 1.85 5.58 4.44
C TYR A 215 2.25 6.73 5.38
N PRO A 216 2.66 7.94 4.91
CA PRO A 216 2.99 9.05 5.82
C PRO A 216 1.79 9.49 6.68
N PHE A 217 0.57 9.41 6.15
CA PHE A 217 -0.65 9.74 6.89
C PHE A 217 -1.02 8.63 7.88
N CYS A 218 -0.83 7.35 7.52
CA CYS A 218 -0.95 6.23 8.45
C CYS A 218 0.00 6.38 9.64
N LEU A 219 1.27 6.73 9.41
CA LEU A 219 2.23 6.98 10.48
C LEU A 219 1.86 8.23 11.30
N SER A 220 1.43 9.31 10.64
CA SER A 220 0.99 10.54 11.32
C SER A 220 -0.20 10.29 12.23
N GLN A 221 -1.11 9.42 11.80
CA GLN A 221 -2.28 9.02 12.57
C GLN A 221 -1.86 8.22 13.82
N MET A 222 -0.94 7.26 13.69
CA MET A 222 -0.42 6.50 14.85
C MET A 222 0.35 7.39 15.82
N LEU A 223 1.12 8.35 15.29
CA LEU A 223 1.78 9.39 16.06
C LEU A 223 0.79 10.26 16.82
N ALA A 224 -0.33 10.66 16.18
CA ALA A 224 -1.37 11.46 16.80
C ALA A 224 -2.03 10.73 17.98
N ILE A 225 -2.32 9.43 17.84
CA ILE A 225 -2.82 8.59 18.94
C ILE A 225 -1.79 8.52 20.07
N THR A 226 -0.54 8.22 19.74
CA THR A 226 0.57 8.16 20.72
C THR A 226 0.69 9.47 21.49
N TYR A 227 0.60 10.60 20.79
CA TYR A 227 0.63 11.93 21.41
C TYR A 227 -0.59 12.19 22.30
N CYS A 228 -1.80 11.81 21.88
CA CYS A 228 -3.02 11.92 22.67
C CYS A 228 -2.92 11.12 23.98
N LEU A 229 -2.45 9.88 23.92
CA LEU A 229 -2.24 9.01 25.08
C LEU A 229 -1.23 9.61 26.06
N LYS A 230 -0.13 10.17 25.55
CA LYS A 230 0.91 10.82 26.35
C LYS A 230 0.41 12.11 27.01
N SER A 231 -0.36 12.93 26.28
CA SER A 231 -0.93 14.19 26.78
C SER A 231 -1.96 13.95 27.89
N SER A 232 -2.77 12.89 27.79
CA SER A 232 -3.76 12.50 28.80
C SER A 232 -3.16 12.28 30.20
N LYS A 233 -1.86 11.96 30.30
CA LYS A 233 -1.16 11.76 31.59
C LYS A 233 -0.83 13.07 32.30
N ASN A 234 -0.63 14.16 31.56
CA ASN A 234 -0.03 15.39 32.11
C ASN A 234 -1.05 16.36 32.74
N LYS A 235 -2.35 16.03 32.81
CA LYS A 235 -3.46 16.83 33.39
C LYS A 235 -3.61 18.29 32.90
N ILE A 236 -2.70 18.80 32.07
CA ILE A 236 -2.75 20.13 31.45
C ILE A 236 -3.56 20.01 30.14
N ASN A 237 -4.88 19.85 30.27
CA ASN A 237 -5.80 19.90 29.14
C ASN A 237 -6.43 21.29 29.04
N THR A 238 -5.77 22.20 28.32
CA THR A 238 -6.43 23.38 27.77
C THR A 238 -7.37 22.95 26.64
N LYS A 239 -8.51 23.64 26.47
CA LYS A 239 -9.49 23.35 25.39
C LYS A 239 -8.83 23.30 24.00
N TRP A 240 -7.83 24.15 23.76
CA TRP A 240 -7.06 24.21 22.51
C TRP A 240 -6.27 22.93 22.22
N ASN A 241 -5.69 22.28 23.23
CA ASN A 241 -4.95 21.03 23.06
C ASN A 241 -5.88 19.87 22.68
N LEU A 242 -7.11 19.86 23.23
CA LEU A 242 -8.12 18.85 22.90
C LEU A 242 -8.62 19.00 21.46
N LEU A 243 -8.96 20.22 21.04
CA LEU A 243 -9.38 20.50 19.66
C LEU A 243 -8.29 20.10 18.67
N PHE A 244 -7.04 20.47 18.95
CA PHE A 244 -5.90 20.09 18.11
C PHE A 244 -5.74 18.57 17.97
N GLN A 245 -5.91 17.81 19.06
CA GLN A 245 -5.85 16.34 19.03
C GLN A 245 -6.98 15.73 18.19
N VAL A 246 -8.22 16.21 18.34
CA VAL A 246 -9.37 15.73 17.56
C VAL A 246 -9.16 16.01 16.08
N TRP A 247 -8.78 17.25 15.74
CA TRP A 247 -8.54 17.65 14.35
C TRP A 247 -7.40 16.85 13.71
N THR A 248 -6.29 16.64 14.42
CA THR A 248 -5.15 15.88 13.88
C THR A 248 -5.50 14.40 13.64
N ILE A 249 -6.23 13.75 14.55
CA ILE A 249 -6.68 12.36 14.35
C ILE A 249 -7.69 12.28 13.21
N THR A 250 -8.65 13.21 13.14
CA THR A 250 -9.69 13.24 12.11
C THR A 250 -9.09 13.45 10.71
N LEU A 251 -8.23 14.47 10.56
CA LEU A 251 -7.61 14.80 9.27
C LEU A 251 -6.69 13.68 8.79
N SER A 252 -5.83 13.16 9.66
CA SER A 252 -4.91 12.07 9.29
C SER A 252 -5.65 10.77 8.95
N SER A 253 -6.75 10.46 9.65
CA SER A 253 -7.61 9.30 9.33
C SER A 253 -8.36 9.51 8.01
N THR A 254 -8.83 10.72 7.73
CA THR A 254 -9.50 11.05 6.46
C THR A 254 -8.52 10.92 5.30
N SER A 255 -7.33 11.52 5.41
CA SER A 255 -6.29 11.44 4.38
C SER A 255 -5.83 10.01 4.12
N SER A 256 -5.61 9.19 5.15
CA SER A 256 -5.18 7.80 4.94
C SER A 256 -6.25 6.97 4.23
N LEU A 257 -7.54 7.17 4.54
CA LEU A 257 -8.64 6.46 3.88
C LEU A 257 -8.87 6.93 2.43
N LEU A 258 -8.73 8.22 2.15
CA LEU A 258 -8.87 8.76 0.78
C LEU A 258 -7.75 8.33 -0.17
N LEU A 259 -6.54 8.16 0.36
CA LEU A 259 -5.36 7.80 -0.44
C LEU A 259 -5.24 6.29 -0.63
N TRP A 260 -5.80 5.50 0.28
CA TRP A 260 -5.69 4.04 0.24
C TRP A 260 -6.82 3.32 0.97
N GLN A 261 -7.55 2.48 0.24
CA GLN A 261 -8.66 1.67 0.78
C GLN A 261 -8.27 0.77 1.96
N PHE A 262 -7.08 0.17 1.94
CA PHE A 262 -6.68 -0.79 2.97
C PHE A 262 -6.21 -0.13 4.28
N SER A 263 -6.11 1.20 4.33
CA SER A 263 -5.89 1.96 5.56
C SER A 263 -6.90 1.58 6.65
N GLN A 264 -8.11 1.14 6.26
CA GLN A 264 -9.13 0.68 7.20
C GLN A 264 -8.67 -0.47 8.10
N PHE A 265 -7.84 -1.39 7.59
CA PHE A 265 -7.32 -2.50 8.40
C PHE A 265 -6.31 -2.03 9.42
N VAL A 266 -5.44 -1.09 9.01
CA VAL A 266 -4.48 -0.45 9.91
C VAL A 266 -5.24 0.27 11.04
N LEU A 267 -6.25 1.07 10.71
CA LEU A 267 -7.06 1.76 11.72
C LEU A 267 -7.84 0.79 12.62
N ALA A 268 -8.35 -0.33 12.07
CA ALA A 268 -9.06 -1.34 12.85
C ALA A 268 -8.16 -1.98 13.92
N THR A 269 -6.90 -2.29 13.59
CA THR A 269 -5.95 -2.82 14.59
C THR A 269 -5.71 -1.85 15.75
N GLN A 270 -5.75 -0.54 15.48
CA GLN A 270 -5.59 0.47 16.51
C GLN A 270 -6.80 0.56 17.43
N VAL A 271 -8.02 0.46 16.86
CA VAL A 271 -9.26 0.40 17.66
C VAL A 271 -9.22 -0.80 18.59
N VAL A 272 -8.80 -1.98 18.10
CA VAL A 272 -8.62 -3.17 18.94
C VAL A 272 -7.58 -2.93 20.03
N ALA A 273 -6.43 -2.32 19.70
CA ALA A 273 -5.40 -2.01 20.70
C ALA A 273 -5.92 -1.06 21.79
N ILE A 274 -6.68 -0.03 21.42
CA ILE A 274 -7.29 0.93 22.36
C ILE A 274 -8.34 0.23 23.24
N LEU A 275 -9.16 -0.66 22.66
CA LEU A 275 -10.13 -1.46 23.41
C LEU A 275 -9.46 -2.37 24.43
N ILE A 276 -8.37 -3.05 24.06
CA ILE A 276 -7.58 -3.88 25.00
C ILE A 276 -7.06 -3.00 26.16
N MET A 277 -6.52 -1.83 25.85
CA MET A 277 -6.02 -0.91 26.87
C MET A 277 -7.12 -0.35 27.78
N PHE A 278 -8.31 -0.11 27.24
CA PHE A 278 -9.50 0.27 28.01
C PHE A 278 -9.93 -0.86 28.96
N CYS A 279 -9.97 -2.10 28.46
CA CYS A 279 -10.32 -3.28 29.24
C CYS A 279 -9.33 -3.54 30.39
N LEU A 280 -8.03 -3.27 30.16
CA LEU A 280 -6.99 -3.36 31.19
C LEU A 280 -7.00 -2.19 32.20
N GLY A 281 -7.86 -1.19 32.00
CA GLY A 281 -7.96 0.00 32.86
C GLY A 281 -6.75 0.94 32.78
N ILE A 282 -5.98 0.87 31.68
CA ILE A 282 -4.77 1.70 31.47
C ILE A 282 -5.17 3.12 31.04
N ILE A 283 -6.24 3.25 30.24
CA ILE A 283 -6.72 4.53 29.68
C ILE A 283 -8.09 4.90 30.29
N HIS A 284 -8.33 6.19 30.48
CA HIS A 284 -9.64 6.71 30.90
C HIS A 284 -10.68 6.72 29.77
N LYS A 285 -11.97 6.49 30.12
CA LYS A 285 -13.14 6.53 29.21
C LYS A 285 -13.16 7.76 28.28
N LYS A 286 -12.81 8.95 28.79
CA LYS A 286 -12.78 10.20 27.99
C LYS A 286 -11.79 10.13 26.83
N THR A 287 -10.57 9.66 27.08
CA THR A 287 -9.51 9.57 26.06
C THR A 287 -9.85 8.55 24.99
N VAL A 288 -10.46 7.42 25.38
CA VAL A 288 -10.95 6.39 24.45
C VAL A 288 -12.03 6.97 23.54
N LEU A 289 -13.05 7.63 24.10
CA LEU A 289 -14.13 8.24 23.30
C LEU A 289 -13.61 9.32 22.35
N ILE A 290 -12.65 10.15 22.77
CA ILE A 290 -12.02 11.15 21.89
C ILE A 290 -11.42 10.47 20.66
N ILE A 291 -10.65 9.39 20.84
CA ILE A 291 -10.00 8.70 19.71
C ILE A 291 -11.04 8.02 18.81
N LEU A 292 -11.98 7.25 19.38
CA LEU A 292 -12.98 6.52 18.60
C LEU A 292 -13.91 7.44 17.82
N VAL A 293 -14.41 8.52 18.45
CA VAL A 293 -15.28 9.49 17.77
C VAL A 293 -14.51 10.25 16.68
N SER A 294 -13.25 10.63 16.92
CA SER A 294 -12.44 11.31 15.90
C SER A 294 -12.19 10.42 14.68
N GLN A 295 -11.93 9.13 14.90
CA GLN A 295 -11.78 8.16 13.81
C GLN A 295 -13.09 7.92 13.05
N LEU A 296 -14.23 7.86 13.75
CA LEU A 296 -15.55 7.74 13.12
C LEU A 296 -15.89 8.97 12.26
N VAL A 297 -15.65 10.18 12.77
CA VAL A 297 -15.84 11.41 12.00
C VAL A 297 -14.92 11.42 10.78
N GLY A 298 -13.67 10.99 10.91
CA GLY A 298 -12.74 10.89 9.78
C GLY A 298 -13.21 9.89 8.72
N LEU A 299 -13.75 8.74 9.13
CA LEU A 299 -14.33 7.76 8.22
C LEU A 299 -15.56 8.32 7.49
N LEU A 300 -16.47 8.96 8.20
CA LEU A 300 -17.66 9.59 7.59
C LEU A 300 -17.27 10.71 6.62
N GLN A 301 -16.27 11.52 6.97
CA GLN A 301 -15.75 12.56 6.09
C GLN A 301 -15.12 11.97 4.82
N ALA A 302 -14.35 10.88 4.95
CA ALA A 302 -13.80 10.17 3.79
C ALA A 302 -14.90 9.58 2.90
N ALA A 303 -15.95 8.99 3.49
CA ALA A 303 -17.08 8.46 2.75
C ALA A 303 -17.85 9.53 1.97
N VAL A 304 -18.07 10.71 2.56
CA VAL A 304 -18.71 11.85 1.87
C VAL A 304 -17.85 12.33 0.71
N LEU A 305 -16.54 12.48 0.93
CA LEU A 305 -15.62 12.93 -0.12
C LEU A 305 -15.61 11.94 -1.29
N MET A 306 -15.64 10.63 -1.02
CA MET A 306 -15.68 9.57 -2.04
C MET A 306 -17.08 9.30 -2.62
N PHE A 307 -17.97 10.28 -2.61
CA PHE A 307 -19.32 10.17 -3.18
C PHE A 307 -20.16 9.00 -2.62
N GLY A 308 -19.97 8.68 -1.33
CA GLY A 308 -20.72 7.60 -0.68
C GLY A 308 -20.24 6.21 -1.07
N ASN A 309 -18.93 5.99 -1.19
CA ASN A 309 -18.36 4.67 -1.47
C ASN A 309 -18.88 3.61 -0.47
N GLU A 310 -19.65 2.65 -0.97
CA GLU A 310 -20.30 1.59 -0.19
C GLU A 310 -19.28 0.70 0.54
N PHE A 311 -18.09 0.52 -0.03
CA PHE A 311 -17.02 -0.30 0.55
C PHE A 311 -16.61 0.18 1.95
N LEU A 312 -16.55 1.50 2.18
CA LEU A 312 -16.22 2.03 3.51
C LEU A 312 -17.30 1.70 4.55
N PHE A 313 -18.57 1.70 4.18
CA PHE A 313 -19.67 1.39 5.10
C PHE A 313 -19.76 -0.11 5.41
N GLN A 314 -19.42 -0.96 4.44
CA GLN A 314 -19.37 -2.42 4.64
C GLN A 314 -18.15 -2.86 5.47
N SER A 315 -17.16 -1.98 5.65
CA SER A 315 -15.90 -2.30 6.30
C SER A 315 -16.03 -2.80 7.76
N ILE A 316 -15.06 -3.62 8.16
CA ILE A 316 -14.87 -4.03 9.56
C ILE A 316 -14.63 -2.81 10.46
N LEU A 317 -13.95 -1.78 9.96
CA LEU A 317 -13.65 -0.57 10.72
C LEU A 317 -14.93 0.17 11.13
N PHE A 318 -15.88 0.36 10.21
CA PHE A 318 -17.12 1.07 10.49
C PHE A 318 -17.95 0.35 11.58
N SER A 319 -18.13 -0.96 11.41
CA SER A 319 -18.84 -1.79 12.40
C SER A 319 -18.14 -1.83 13.76
N LEU A 320 -16.80 -1.88 13.77
CA LEU A 320 -15.99 -1.89 14.99
C LEU A 320 -16.03 -0.54 15.74
N LEU A 321 -16.06 0.58 15.02
CA LEU A 321 -16.16 1.91 15.63
C LEU A 321 -17.53 2.12 16.30
N ILE A 322 -18.62 1.72 15.63
CA ILE A 322 -19.96 1.84 16.20
C ILE A 322 -20.12 0.95 17.44
N SER A 323 -19.70 -0.31 17.35
CA SER A 323 -19.79 -1.25 18.46
C SER A 323 -18.95 -0.80 19.66
N SER A 324 -17.72 -0.35 19.42
CA SER A 324 -16.81 0.11 20.48
C SER A 324 -17.32 1.36 21.18
N ILE A 325 -17.85 2.35 20.44
CA ILE A 325 -18.44 3.56 21.03
C ILE A 325 -19.66 3.19 21.89
N ALA A 326 -20.57 2.36 21.38
CA ALA A 326 -21.76 1.95 22.12
C ALA A 326 -21.42 1.25 23.44
N ILE A 327 -20.42 0.37 23.43
CA ILE A 327 -19.97 -0.36 24.63
C ILE A 327 -19.29 0.57 25.62
N VAL A 328 -18.37 1.42 25.15
CA VAL A 328 -17.65 2.36 26.04
C VAL A 328 -18.62 3.35 26.68
N LEU A 329 -19.68 3.78 25.98
CA LEU A 329 -20.74 4.62 26.54
C LEU A 329 -21.57 3.88 27.59
N SER A 330 -21.98 2.65 27.30
CA SER A 330 -22.84 1.83 28.16
C SER A 330 -22.15 1.34 29.44
N CYS A 331 -20.83 1.17 29.41
CA CYS A 331 -20.09 0.78 30.60
C CYS A 331 -19.66 1.99 31.44
N ASP A 332 -20.25 2.14 32.64
CA ASP A 332 -19.77 3.07 33.67
C ASP A 332 -18.84 2.36 34.65
N PHE A 333 -17.54 2.49 34.42
CA PHE A 333 -16.52 1.83 35.22
C PHE A 333 -16.28 2.56 36.56
N LYS A 334 -16.78 1.99 37.66
CA LYS A 334 -16.12 2.01 38.97
C LYS A 334 -15.66 0.57 39.28
N ILE A 335 -14.53 0.11 38.73
CA ILE A 335 -14.15 -1.31 38.83
C ILE A 335 -13.01 -1.58 39.80
N HIS A 336 -13.28 -2.50 40.72
CA HIS A 336 -12.36 -3.07 41.72
C HIS A 336 -11.64 -4.34 41.20
N TYR A 337 -12.10 -4.97 40.09
CA TYR A 337 -11.50 -6.17 39.47
C TYR A 337 -11.43 -6.10 37.92
N PRO A 338 -10.29 -5.65 37.34
CA PRO A 338 -10.19 -5.29 35.91
C PRO A 338 -10.05 -6.47 34.92
N SER A 339 -9.60 -7.66 35.34
CA SER A 339 -9.20 -8.73 34.38
C SER A 339 -10.36 -9.53 33.77
N PHE A 340 -11.35 -9.97 34.56
CA PHE A 340 -12.44 -10.83 34.05
C PHE A 340 -13.50 -10.04 33.26
N HIS A 341 -13.90 -8.88 33.78
CA HIS A 341 -14.89 -8.01 33.13
C HIS A 341 -14.35 -7.38 31.85
N GLY A 342 -13.05 -7.06 31.80
CA GLY A 342 -12.41 -6.53 30.59
C GLY A 342 -12.39 -7.55 29.43
N GLY A 343 -12.10 -8.83 29.71
CA GLY A 343 -12.15 -9.88 28.70
C GLY A 343 -13.54 -10.07 28.10
N PHE A 344 -14.58 -10.07 28.96
CA PHE A 344 -15.97 -10.15 28.51
C PHE A 344 -16.36 -8.97 27.60
N ILE A 345 -15.94 -7.76 27.95
CA ILE A 345 -16.19 -6.55 27.16
C ILE A 345 -15.52 -6.65 25.78
N LEU A 346 -14.26 -7.08 25.72
CA LEU A 346 -13.57 -7.26 24.45
C LEU A 346 -14.28 -8.29 23.57
N ILE A 347 -14.64 -9.45 24.12
CA ILE A 347 -15.36 -10.49 23.38
C ILE A 347 -16.72 -9.97 22.91
N SER A 348 -17.47 -9.30 23.79
CA SER A 348 -18.77 -8.71 23.43
C SER A 348 -18.64 -7.68 22.30
N SER A 349 -17.57 -6.87 22.30
CA SER A 349 -17.32 -5.90 21.24
C SER A 349 -17.05 -6.56 19.90
N LEU A 350 -16.29 -7.65 19.88
CA LEU A 350 -16.00 -8.39 18.66
C LEU A 350 -17.24 -9.12 18.14
N VAL A 351 -18.04 -9.72 19.03
CA VAL A 351 -19.30 -10.40 18.66
C VAL A 351 -20.32 -9.41 18.10
N ILE A 352 -20.49 -8.25 18.74
CA ILE A 352 -21.39 -7.19 18.26
C ILE A 352 -20.89 -6.66 16.92
N THR A 353 -19.58 -6.48 16.76
CA THR A 353 -18.96 -6.05 15.48
C THR A 353 -19.28 -7.03 14.36
N PHE A 354 -19.07 -8.33 14.58
CA PHE A 354 -19.34 -9.36 13.57
C PHE A 354 -20.83 -9.43 13.21
N SER A 355 -21.70 -9.33 14.22
CA SER A 355 -23.15 -9.31 14.04
C SER A 355 -23.62 -8.08 13.25
N LEU A 356 -23.06 -6.90 13.57
CA LEU A 356 -23.37 -5.65 12.87
C LEU A 356 -22.85 -5.69 11.43
N LYS A 357 -21.62 -6.16 11.23
CA LYS A 357 -21.04 -6.34 9.90
C LYS A 357 -21.90 -7.26 9.04
N SER A 358 -22.31 -8.41 9.56
CA SER A 358 -23.16 -9.35 8.82
C SER A 358 -24.50 -8.73 8.42
N LYS A 359 -25.11 -7.91 9.29
CA LYS A 359 -26.34 -7.19 8.95
C LYS A 359 -26.12 -6.11 7.88
N ILE A 360 -25.05 -5.32 7.98
CA ILE A 360 -24.72 -4.27 7.01
C ILE A 360 -24.40 -4.89 5.64
N SER A 361 -23.63 -5.97 5.62
CA SER A 361 -23.27 -6.72 4.40
C SER A 361 -24.44 -7.48 3.76
N ARG A 362 -25.58 -7.64 4.46
CA ARG A 362 -26.82 -8.13 3.83
C ARG A 362 -27.67 -6.99 3.28
N PHE A 363 -27.52 -5.79 3.87
CA PHE A 363 -28.24 -4.60 3.42
C PHE A 363 -27.63 -4.03 2.14
N PHE A 364 -26.30 -4.01 2.05
CA PHE A 364 -25.56 -3.74 0.82
C PHE A 364 -25.08 -5.07 0.25
N SER A 365 -25.43 -5.39 -1.00
CA SER A 365 -25.05 -6.63 -1.70
C SER A 365 -23.61 -7.08 -1.41
N GLU A 366 -23.39 -8.38 -1.19
CA GLU A 366 -22.14 -8.95 -0.67
C GLU A 366 -20.91 -8.61 -1.52
N HIS A 367 -20.14 -7.58 -1.14
CA HIS A 367 -18.88 -7.24 -1.82
C HIS A 367 -17.63 -7.80 -1.11
N ASP A 368 -17.73 -8.13 0.19
CA ASP A 368 -16.58 -8.36 1.10
C ASP A 368 -16.25 -9.83 1.44
N ALA A 369 -16.93 -10.81 0.84
CA ALA A 369 -16.74 -12.23 1.15
C ALA A 369 -15.28 -12.72 0.93
N HIS A 370 -14.60 -12.17 -0.07
CA HIS A 370 -13.31 -12.68 -0.55
C HIS A 370 -12.15 -12.56 0.45
N ILE A 371 -12.10 -11.53 1.29
CA ILE A 371 -10.98 -11.35 2.25
C ILE A 371 -11.06 -12.42 3.35
N PHE A 372 -12.27 -12.77 3.77
CA PHE A 372 -12.47 -13.85 4.74
C PHE A 372 -12.16 -15.21 4.11
N ASP A 373 -12.59 -15.41 2.86
CA ASP A 373 -12.26 -16.61 2.09
C ASP A 373 -10.74 -16.77 1.90
N LEU A 374 -10.01 -15.66 1.68
CA LEU A 374 -8.55 -15.65 1.58
C LEU A 374 -7.89 -16.05 2.90
N LEU A 375 -8.34 -15.50 4.04
CA LEU A 375 -7.82 -15.87 5.36
C LEU A 375 -8.17 -17.33 5.69
N LEU A 376 -9.39 -17.77 5.35
CA LEU A 376 -9.85 -19.14 5.54
C LEU A 376 -9.01 -20.11 4.70
N ALA A 377 -8.74 -19.79 3.43
CA ALA A 377 -7.89 -20.58 2.53
C ALA A 377 -6.44 -20.72 3.02
N LYS A 378 -5.95 -19.80 3.85
CA LYS A 378 -4.62 -19.90 4.46
C LYS A 378 -4.56 -20.75 5.72
N VAL A 379 -5.66 -20.79 6.47
CA VAL A 379 -5.72 -21.54 7.75
C VAL A 379 -6.31 -22.93 7.54
N THR A 380 -7.11 -23.13 6.50
CA THR A 380 -7.83 -24.36 6.19
C THR A 380 -7.57 -24.81 4.75
N ASN A 381 -8.01 -26.00 4.39
CA ASN A 381 -7.89 -26.54 3.03
C ASN A 381 -8.92 -25.96 2.03
N PHE A 382 -9.57 -24.84 2.36
CA PHE A 382 -10.53 -24.21 1.46
C PHE A 382 -9.81 -23.64 0.21
N LYS A 383 -10.28 -24.02 -0.97
CA LYS A 383 -9.68 -23.61 -2.25
C LYS A 383 -10.78 -23.26 -3.25
N ASN A 384 -10.81 -22.00 -3.68
CA ASN A 384 -11.60 -21.53 -4.81
C ASN A 384 -10.66 -20.82 -5.80
N PHE A 385 -11.09 -20.66 -7.04
CA PHE A 385 -10.35 -19.93 -8.08
C PHE A 385 -9.81 -18.58 -7.58
N HIS A 386 -10.69 -17.78 -6.98
CA HIS A 386 -10.35 -16.45 -6.50
C HIS A 386 -9.35 -16.48 -5.34
N THR A 387 -9.39 -17.49 -4.46
CA THR A 387 -8.44 -17.57 -3.34
C THR A 387 -7.08 -18.07 -3.84
N MET A 388 -7.08 -19.01 -4.78
CA MET A 388 -5.85 -19.55 -5.37
C MET A 388 -5.08 -18.57 -6.23
N LEU A 389 -5.78 -17.67 -6.94
CA LEU A 389 -5.13 -16.57 -7.66
C LEU A 389 -4.21 -15.75 -6.72
N TYR A 390 -4.63 -15.56 -5.46
CA TYR A 390 -3.83 -14.89 -4.46
C TYR A 390 -2.83 -15.81 -3.76
N THR A 391 -3.24 -17.00 -3.27
CA THR A 391 -2.34 -17.88 -2.50
C THR A 391 -1.21 -18.49 -3.32
N CYS A 392 -1.34 -18.54 -4.65
CA CYS A 392 -0.27 -18.99 -5.55
C CYS A 392 0.73 -17.88 -5.90
N SER A 393 0.43 -16.62 -5.56
CA SER A 393 1.33 -15.49 -5.83
C SER A 393 2.26 -15.23 -4.63
N PRO A 394 3.57 -15.03 -4.84
CA PRO A 394 4.56 -14.92 -3.77
C PRO A 394 4.32 -13.74 -2.81
N GLU A 395 3.60 -12.72 -3.24
CA GLU A 395 3.26 -11.54 -2.44
C GLU A 395 2.33 -11.86 -1.26
N PHE A 396 1.50 -12.90 -1.42
CA PHE A 396 0.56 -13.36 -0.41
C PHE A 396 1.05 -14.63 0.29
N ASP A 397 2.31 -15.02 0.15
CA ASP A 397 2.85 -16.10 0.97
C ASP A 397 2.99 -15.69 2.44
N PHE A 398 3.20 -16.68 3.30
CA PHE A 398 3.65 -16.46 4.67
C PHE A 398 5.01 -15.76 4.70
N LEU A 399 5.34 -15.10 5.82
CA LEU A 399 6.63 -14.44 5.97
C LEU A 399 7.80 -15.44 5.79
N PRO A 400 8.68 -15.28 4.79
CA PRO A 400 9.79 -16.18 4.60
C PRO A 400 10.81 -16.04 5.74
N LEU A 401 11.37 -17.17 6.18
CA LEU A 401 12.39 -17.20 7.24
C LEU A 401 13.65 -16.39 6.88
N SER A 402 13.93 -16.22 5.58
CA SER A 402 15.00 -15.34 5.10
C SER A 402 14.84 -13.90 5.57
N THR A 403 13.61 -13.37 5.59
CA THR A 403 13.36 -12.00 6.07
C THR A 403 13.66 -11.87 7.57
N VAL A 404 13.30 -12.87 8.38
CA VAL A 404 13.61 -12.87 9.82
C VAL A 404 15.12 -12.99 10.05
N TYR A 405 15.80 -13.83 9.26
CA TYR A 405 17.26 -14.00 9.31
C TYR A 405 18.00 -12.69 8.97
N GLU A 406 17.65 -12.03 7.86
CA GLU A 406 18.26 -10.77 7.42
C GLU A 406 18.07 -9.65 8.47
N LEU A 407 16.86 -9.51 9.04
CA LEU A 407 16.58 -8.54 10.10
C LEU A 407 17.23 -8.89 11.45
N THR A 408 17.61 -10.15 11.67
CA THR A 408 18.33 -10.59 12.86
C THR A 408 19.81 -10.26 12.75
N ILE A 409 20.42 -10.50 11.58
CA ILE A 409 21.84 -10.21 11.31
C ILE A 409 22.13 -8.72 11.31
N THR A 410 21.22 -7.89 10.79
CA THR A 410 21.35 -6.43 10.91
C THR A 410 21.17 -5.93 12.35
N GLY A 411 20.85 -6.82 13.29
CA GLY A 411 20.71 -6.54 14.72
C GLY A 411 19.34 -6.01 15.11
N LEU A 412 18.45 -5.68 14.17
CA LEU A 412 17.16 -5.03 14.46
C LEU A 412 16.27 -5.89 15.36
N ILE A 413 16.00 -7.14 14.99
CA ILE A 413 15.16 -8.04 15.81
C ILE A 413 15.75 -8.25 17.21
N PRO A 414 17.06 -8.59 17.37
CA PRO A 414 17.70 -8.66 18.68
C PRO A 414 17.49 -7.41 19.54
N THR A 415 17.65 -6.22 18.98
CA THR A 415 17.43 -4.96 19.74
C THR A 415 16.01 -4.85 20.26
N VAL A 416 15.01 -5.19 19.43
CA VAL A 416 13.60 -5.11 19.80
C VAL A 416 13.23 -6.17 20.83
N LEU A 417 13.77 -7.39 20.72
CA LEU A 417 13.55 -8.45 21.71
C LEU A 417 14.10 -8.05 23.08
N ILE A 418 15.27 -7.40 23.14
CA ILE A 418 15.82 -6.84 24.40
C ILE A 418 14.87 -5.79 24.97
N VAL A 419 14.37 -4.85 24.14
CA VAL A 419 13.39 -3.84 24.58
C VAL A 419 12.14 -4.50 25.13
N ILE A 420 11.55 -5.45 24.41
CA ILE A 420 10.35 -6.17 24.85
C ILE A 420 10.62 -6.90 26.17
N GLY A 421 11.76 -7.57 26.32
CA GLY A 421 12.17 -8.20 27.56
C GLY A 421 12.23 -7.22 28.74
N ILE A 422 12.82 -6.03 28.54
CA ILE A 422 12.86 -4.96 29.56
C ILE A 422 11.45 -4.47 29.91
N LEU A 423 10.58 -4.27 28.91
CA LEU A 423 9.20 -3.84 29.12
C LEU A 423 8.41 -4.87 29.93
N LEU A 424 8.45 -6.14 29.53
CA LEU A 424 7.78 -7.24 30.21
C LEU A 424 8.29 -7.42 31.64
N PHE A 425 9.60 -7.30 31.87
CA PHE A 425 10.18 -7.37 33.21
C PHE A 425 9.68 -6.24 34.11
N LYS A 426 9.64 -4.99 33.62
CA LYS A 426 9.13 -3.84 34.40
C LYS A 426 7.63 -3.95 34.68
N TRP A 427 6.84 -4.34 33.68
CA TRP A 427 5.40 -4.53 33.84
C TRP A 427 5.11 -5.71 34.80
N GLY A 428 5.80 -6.84 34.64
CA GLY A 428 5.68 -8.02 35.50
C GLY A 428 5.98 -7.71 36.96
N LYS A 429 7.09 -6.99 37.25
CA LYS A 429 7.41 -6.53 38.61
C LYS A 429 6.28 -5.69 39.20
N HIS A 430 5.68 -4.80 38.40
CA HIS A 430 4.56 -3.98 38.87
C HIS A 430 3.29 -4.80 39.16
N PHE A 431 2.95 -5.78 38.33
CA PHE A 431 1.80 -6.64 38.56
C PHE A 431 1.97 -7.56 39.78
N ILE A 432 3.18 -8.08 40.01
CA ILE A 432 3.47 -9.01 41.12
C ILE A 432 3.62 -8.29 42.46
N PHE A 433 4.34 -7.16 42.51
CA PHE A 433 4.62 -6.42 43.77
C PHE A 433 3.51 -5.44 44.17
N LYS A 434 2.26 -5.68 43.74
CA LYS A 434 1.08 -4.82 43.99
C LYS A 434 0.65 -4.85 45.47
N LYS A 435 1.51 -4.44 46.40
CA LYS A 435 1.09 -3.99 47.73
C LYS A 435 0.50 -2.59 47.56
N GLN A 436 -0.81 -2.48 47.74
CA GLN A 436 -1.56 -1.24 47.87
C GLN A 436 -0.87 -0.29 48.87
N LYS A 437 -0.10 0.68 48.38
CA LYS A 437 0.05 1.96 49.09
C LYS A 437 -0.89 2.95 48.44
N HIS A 438 -2.04 3.11 49.10
CA HIS A 438 -3.03 4.14 48.82
C HIS A 438 -2.33 5.51 49.01
N GLY A 439 -2.22 6.32 47.95
CA GLY A 439 -1.78 7.72 48.07
C GLY A 439 -0.79 8.25 47.03
N GLN A 440 -0.08 7.43 46.26
CA GLN A 440 0.78 7.91 45.16
C GLN A 440 0.65 7.02 43.92
N SER A 441 -0.43 7.22 43.15
CA SER A 441 -0.61 6.61 41.84
C SER A 441 0.23 7.35 40.78
N GLN A 442 1.56 7.24 40.84
CA GLN A 442 2.35 7.46 39.63
C GLN A 442 2.19 6.21 38.77
N ASN A 443 1.32 6.27 37.76
CA ASN A 443 1.14 5.20 36.77
C ASN A 443 2.50 4.86 36.13
N VAL A 444 3.08 3.73 36.56
CA VAL A 444 4.38 3.21 36.08
C VAL A 444 4.28 2.72 34.64
N ILE A 445 3.08 2.35 34.20
CA ILE A 445 2.80 1.93 32.83
C ILE A 445 2.50 3.17 31.99
N ASP A 446 3.33 3.43 30.99
CA ASP A 446 3.14 4.49 30.00
C ASP A 446 2.17 3.98 28.91
N PRO A 447 0.94 4.55 28.79
CA PRO A 447 -0.05 4.10 27.83
C PRO A 447 0.45 4.14 26.37
N GLU A 448 1.24 5.15 26.03
CA GLU A 448 1.80 5.33 24.69
C GLU A 448 2.72 4.16 24.26
N VAL A 449 3.44 3.55 25.21
CA VAL A 449 4.33 2.39 24.94
C VAL A 449 3.53 1.10 24.82
N VAL A 450 2.49 0.93 25.63
CA VAL A 450 1.60 -0.23 25.55
C VAL A 450 0.85 -0.24 24.22
N TYR A 451 0.36 0.92 23.77
CA TYR A 451 -0.28 1.05 22.45
C TYR A 451 0.65 0.59 21.33
N ASN A 452 1.89 1.09 21.30
CA ASN A 452 2.87 0.73 20.28
C ASN A 452 3.30 -0.76 20.36
N PHE A 453 3.35 -1.32 21.56
CA PHE A 453 3.61 -2.75 21.75
C PHE A 453 2.46 -3.62 21.20
N LEU A 454 1.19 -3.28 21.50
CA LEU A 454 0.03 -3.98 20.96
C LEU A 454 -0.06 -3.83 19.44
N GLN A 455 0.23 -2.65 18.92
CA GLN A 455 0.25 -2.38 17.48
C GLN A 455 1.33 -3.20 16.76
N LEU A 456 2.53 -3.32 17.34
CA LEU A 456 3.58 -4.20 16.81
C LEU A 456 3.13 -5.67 16.81
N GLY A 457 2.43 -6.12 17.85
CA GLY A 457 1.84 -7.47 17.91
C GLY A 457 0.85 -7.71 16.77
N ALA A 458 -0.06 -6.77 16.53
CA ALA A 458 -1.02 -6.84 15.42
C ALA A 458 -0.32 -6.90 14.05
N PHE A 459 0.70 -6.06 13.81
CA PHE A 459 1.46 -6.09 12.57
C PHE A 459 2.31 -7.34 12.39
N THR A 460 2.78 -7.95 13.48
CA THR A 460 3.49 -9.23 13.43
C THR A 460 2.55 -10.35 12.98
N ILE A 461 1.32 -10.40 13.51
CA ILE A 461 0.29 -11.37 13.08
C ILE A 461 -0.06 -11.15 11.61
N MET A 462 -0.34 -9.91 11.21
CA MET A 462 -0.67 -9.58 9.81
C MET A 462 0.45 -9.96 8.84
N THR A 463 1.70 -9.65 9.18
CA THR A 463 2.87 -9.93 8.34
C THR A 463 3.18 -11.42 8.26
N TYR A 464 2.94 -12.17 9.33
CA TYR A 464 3.05 -13.62 9.31
C TYR A 464 2.13 -14.22 8.25
N PHE A 465 0.86 -13.76 8.19
CA PHE A 465 -0.10 -14.24 7.20
C PHE A 465 0.15 -13.73 5.79
N ILE A 466 0.63 -12.50 5.59
CA ILE A 466 0.84 -11.90 4.26
C ILE A 466 2.19 -11.19 4.22
N MET A 467 3.14 -11.72 3.45
CA MET A 467 4.51 -11.21 3.33
C MET A 467 4.55 -9.72 2.94
N ARG A 468 3.69 -9.29 2.00
CA ARG A 468 3.60 -7.88 1.55
C ARG A 468 3.31 -6.89 2.68
N LEU A 469 2.70 -7.32 3.79
CA LEU A 469 2.40 -6.46 4.95
C LEU A 469 3.62 -6.16 5.84
N LYS A 470 4.80 -6.74 5.55
CA LYS A 470 6.06 -6.41 6.23
C LYS A 470 6.42 -4.91 6.17
N LEU A 471 5.88 -4.20 5.17
CA LEU A 471 5.91 -2.73 5.04
C LEU A 471 5.48 -1.99 6.33
N PHE A 472 4.52 -2.53 7.10
CA PHE A 472 4.09 -1.93 8.37
C PHE A 472 4.92 -2.42 9.56
N TRP A 473 5.27 -3.70 9.54
CA TRP A 473 5.97 -4.39 10.62
C TRP A 473 7.44 -3.95 10.77
N SER A 474 8.22 -3.95 9.70
CA SER A 474 9.66 -3.62 9.77
C SER A 474 9.91 -2.19 10.25
N PRO A 475 9.18 -1.14 9.78
CA PRO A 475 9.34 0.20 10.33
C PRO A 475 8.86 0.34 11.78
N HIS A 476 7.82 -0.42 12.19
CA HIS A 476 7.40 -0.46 13.60
C HIS A 476 8.44 -1.13 14.51
N LEU A 477 9.17 -2.13 14.03
CA LEU A 477 10.33 -2.68 14.74
C LEU A 477 11.40 -1.58 14.95
N CYS A 478 11.72 -0.81 13.91
CA CYS A 478 12.64 0.32 14.01
C CYS A 478 12.16 1.38 15.03
N LEU A 479 10.85 1.61 15.10
CA LEU A 479 10.25 2.52 16.08
C LEU A 479 10.40 1.97 17.51
N MET A 480 10.11 0.70 17.74
CA MET A 480 10.25 0.07 19.06
C MET A 480 11.71 -0.01 19.52
N ALA A 481 12.66 -0.18 18.60
CA ALA A 481 14.09 -0.11 18.91
C ALA A 481 14.52 1.24 19.52
N SER A 482 13.82 2.34 19.20
CA SER A 482 14.12 3.67 19.76
C SER A 482 14.00 3.73 21.30
N LEU A 483 13.21 2.83 21.90
CA LEU A 483 12.98 2.80 23.35
C LEU A 483 14.24 2.46 24.15
N ILE A 484 15.27 1.88 23.53
CA ILE A 484 16.60 1.69 24.15
C ILE A 484 17.14 3.05 24.66
N MET A 485 16.86 4.13 23.94
CA MET A 485 17.32 5.48 24.30
C MET A 485 16.45 6.20 25.33
N SER A 486 15.33 5.58 25.75
CA SER A 486 14.43 6.18 26.73
C SER A 486 15.05 6.24 28.12
N THR A 487 15.00 7.43 28.74
CA THR A 487 15.47 7.68 30.12
C THR A 487 14.72 6.82 31.14
N LYS A 488 13.46 6.46 30.85
CA LYS A 488 12.60 5.71 31.77
C LYS A 488 12.91 4.22 31.79
N TYR A 489 13.40 3.65 30.69
CA TYR A 489 13.52 2.21 30.54
C TYR A 489 14.92 1.67 30.84
N LEU A 490 15.98 2.31 30.32
CA LEU A 490 17.34 1.77 30.40
C LEU A 490 18.18 2.36 31.55
N SER A 491 18.48 3.66 31.50
CA SER A 491 19.29 4.32 32.53
C SER A 491 19.10 5.84 32.53
N SER A 492 19.20 6.46 33.70
CA SER A 492 19.15 7.92 33.85
C SER A 492 20.42 8.62 33.36
N LYS A 493 21.57 7.92 33.35
CA LYS A 493 22.86 8.50 32.95
C LYS A 493 22.96 8.67 31.43
N ASN A 494 23.14 9.91 30.96
CA ASN A 494 23.28 10.23 29.53
C ASN A 494 24.47 9.51 28.88
N ASN A 495 25.63 9.53 29.52
CA ASN A 495 26.87 8.98 28.95
C ASN A 495 26.73 7.48 28.62
N LEU A 496 26.17 6.70 29.55
CA LEU A 496 25.96 5.27 29.34
C LEU A 496 25.02 4.99 28.16
N ARG A 497 23.93 5.77 28.02
CA ARG A 497 22.98 5.62 26.92
C ARG A 497 23.62 5.91 25.57
N TYR A 498 24.40 6.99 25.47
CA TYR A 498 25.10 7.33 24.23
C TYR A 498 26.20 6.31 23.90
N SER A 499 26.92 5.77 24.89
CA SER A 499 27.86 4.66 24.68
C SER A 499 27.18 3.41 24.14
N ILE A 500 26.02 3.03 24.69
CA ILE A 500 25.21 1.91 24.20
C ILE A 500 24.74 2.20 22.77
N LEU A 501 24.28 3.42 22.48
CA LEU A 501 23.87 3.83 21.14
C LEU A 501 25.02 3.69 20.13
N THR A 502 26.22 4.16 20.47
CA THR A 502 27.37 4.10 19.56
C THR A 502 27.79 2.66 19.27
N ILE A 503 27.81 1.79 20.29
CA ILE A 503 28.12 0.37 20.11
C ILE A 503 27.07 -0.30 19.22
N LEU A 504 25.80 0.00 19.45
CA LEU A 504 24.69 -0.58 18.73
C LEU A 504 24.67 -0.11 17.27
N ILE A 505 24.88 1.17 17.01
CA ILE A 505 25.03 1.70 15.64
C ILE A 505 26.23 1.06 14.95
N ALA A 506 27.37 0.94 15.62
CA ALA A 506 28.56 0.30 15.05
C ALA A 506 28.26 -1.16 14.64
N ALA A 507 27.61 -1.94 15.51
CA ALA A 507 27.21 -3.32 15.21
C ALA A 507 26.24 -3.41 14.03
N MET A 508 25.20 -2.57 14.01
CA MET A 508 24.21 -2.54 12.91
C MET A 508 24.85 -2.08 11.58
N SER A 509 25.82 -1.16 11.65
CA SER A 509 26.43 -0.57 10.45
C SER A 509 27.25 -1.56 9.63
N TYR A 510 27.85 -2.59 10.25
CA TYR A 510 28.69 -3.58 9.54
C TYR A 510 27.90 -4.30 8.43
N HIS A 511 26.75 -4.90 8.75
CA HIS A 511 25.88 -5.50 7.75
C HIS A 511 25.00 -4.47 7.03
N GLY A 512 24.58 -3.42 7.73
CA GLY A 512 23.69 -2.39 7.18
C GLY A 512 24.31 -1.61 6.02
N ILE A 513 25.59 -1.24 6.10
CA ILE A 513 26.29 -0.55 5.02
C ILE A 513 26.47 -1.47 3.81
N ASN A 514 26.82 -2.75 4.03
CA ASN A 514 26.93 -3.73 2.95
C ASN A 514 25.59 -3.89 2.20
N ASN A 515 24.46 -3.87 2.90
CA ASN A 515 23.14 -3.90 2.27
C ASN A 515 22.90 -2.67 1.38
N ILE A 516 23.24 -1.48 1.85
CA ILE A 516 23.08 -0.24 1.09
C ILE A 516 23.98 -0.23 -0.15
N ILE A 517 25.24 -0.66 0.00
CA ILE A 517 26.19 -0.77 -1.12
C ILE A 517 25.65 -1.77 -2.15
N ARG A 518 25.22 -2.95 -1.71
CA ARG A 518 24.63 -3.97 -2.59
C ARG A 518 23.43 -3.42 -3.36
N GLN A 519 22.53 -2.68 -2.70
CA GLN A 519 21.36 -2.08 -3.33
C GLN A 519 21.72 -0.97 -4.33
N ARG A 520 22.69 -0.11 -4.00
CA ARG A 520 23.15 0.96 -4.91
C ARG A 520 23.90 0.44 -6.12
N ASN A 521 24.56 -0.71 -5.99
CA ASN A 521 25.33 -1.32 -7.07
C ASN A 521 24.46 -2.14 -8.06
N ILE A 522 23.15 -2.28 -7.81
CA ILE A 522 22.23 -2.84 -8.80
C ILE A 522 22.10 -1.82 -9.91
N MET A 523 22.73 -2.11 -11.06
CA MET A 523 22.59 -1.35 -12.29
C MET A 523 21.82 -2.23 -13.28
N GLY A 524 20.55 -1.89 -13.50
CA GLY A 524 19.66 -2.61 -14.41
C GLY A 524 19.24 -1.74 -15.59
N GLU A 525 18.93 -2.39 -16.71
CA GLU A 525 18.37 -1.76 -17.90
C GLU A 525 17.04 -2.44 -18.24
N TYR A 526 15.97 -1.64 -18.40
CA TYR A 526 14.66 -2.17 -18.77
C TYR A 526 14.56 -2.35 -20.29
N ILE A 527 14.37 -3.58 -20.76
CA ILE A 527 14.13 -3.89 -22.17
C ILE A 527 13.01 -4.93 -22.28
N ASN A 528 12.01 -4.64 -23.12
CA ASN A 528 10.94 -5.59 -23.46
C ASN A 528 10.40 -5.33 -24.88
N ILE A 529 11.19 -5.73 -25.88
CA ILE A 529 10.88 -5.54 -27.30
C ILE A 529 9.59 -6.27 -27.72
N PRO A 530 9.34 -7.55 -27.33
CA PRO A 530 8.10 -8.23 -27.73
C PRO A 530 6.84 -7.51 -27.25
N PHE A 531 6.90 -6.85 -26.10
CA PHE A 531 5.76 -6.08 -25.61
C PHE A 531 5.63 -4.71 -26.28
N GLU A 532 6.74 -4.08 -26.68
CA GLU A 532 6.74 -2.85 -27.48
C GLU A 532 6.04 -3.07 -28.83
N GLU A 533 6.34 -4.19 -29.51
CA GLU A 533 5.70 -4.60 -30.77
C GLU A 533 4.18 -4.75 -30.61
N VAL A 534 3.73 -5.36 -29.52
CA VAL A 534 2.30 -5.50 -29.22
C VAL A 534 1.64 -4.12 -29.07
N LEU A 535 2.21 -3.22 -28.27
CA LEU A 535 1.62 -1.91 -28.05
C LEU A 535 1.64 -1.03 -29.30
N THR A 536 2.70 -1.12 -30.10
CA THR A 536 2.81 -0.40 -31.37
C THR A 536 1.82 -0.93 -32.39
N TRP A 537 1.65 -2.25 -32.52
CA TRP A 537 0.64 -2.87 -33.38
C TRP A 537 -0.79 -2.50 -32.96
N ILE A 538 -1.10 -2.56 -31.65
CA ILE A 538 -2.40 -2.09 -31.14
C ILE A 538 -2.59 -0.62 -31.54
N SER A 539 -1.53 0.18 -31.45
CA SER A 539 -1.58 1.60 -31.79
C SER A 539 -1.88 1.87 -33.27
N SER A 540 -1.30 1.11 -34.19
CA SER A 540 -1.41 1.34 -35.63
C SER A 540 -2.58 0.61 -36.30
N GLU A 541 -2.87 -0.63 -35.91
CA GLU A 541 -3.79 -1.53 -36.65
C GLU A 541 -5.21 -1.59 -36.09
N THR A 542 -5.45 -1.04 -34.88
CA THR A 542 -6.76 -1.15 -34.21
C THR A 542 -7.45 0.19 -34.02
N LEU A 543 -8.78 0.16 -34.03
CA LEU A 543 -9.61 1.35 -33.85
C LEU A 543 -9.61 1.79 -32.37
N PRO A 544 -9.72 3.08 -32.07
CA PRO A 544 -9.83 3.57 -30.68
C PRO A 544 -11.04 3.03 -29.91
N THR A 545 -12.05 2.52 -30.61
CA THR A 545 -13.25 1.91 -30.04
C THR A 545 -13.12 0.42 -29.76
N ASP A 546 -12.06 -0.22 -30.28
CA ASP A 546 -11.87 -1.66 -30.13
C ASP A 546 -11.57 -2.01 -28.66
N VAL A 547 -12.08 -3.17 -28.23
CA VAL A 547 -12.08 -3.61 -26.83
C VAL A 547 -11.15 -4.80 -26.62
N PHE A 548 -10.29 -4.71 -25.60
CA PHE A 548 -9.29 -5.71 -25.27
C PHE A 548 -9.59 -6.44 -23.95
N ALA A 549 -9.22 -7.72 -23.92
CA ALA A 549 -9.22 -8.54 -22.71
C ALA A 549 -7.95 -9.41 -22.64
N GLY A 550 -7.54 -9.80 -21.43
CA GLY A 550 -6.36 -10.64 -21.23
C GLY A 550 -5.85 -10.61 -19.78
N PRO A 551 -4.59 -10.99 -19.53
CA PRO A 551 -3.99 -10.87 -18.20
C PRO A 551 -4.08 -9.45 -17.65
N MET A 552 -4.53 -9.30 -16.39
CA MET A 552 -4.77 -7.98 -15.79
C MET A 552 -3.55 -7.05 -15.85
N SER A 553 -2.34 -7.60 -15.67
CA SER A 553 -1.07 -6.87 -15.72
C SER A 553 -0.82 -6.20 -17.07
N ILE A 554 -1.20 -6.87 -18.16
CA ILE A 554 -1.06 -6.40 -19.53
C ILE A 554 -2.14 -5.36 -19.85
N MET A 555 -3.38 -5.61 -19.43
CA MET A 555 -4.51 -4.70 -19.70
C MET A 555 -4.27 -3.29 -19.16
N ALA A 556 -3.62 -3.15 -18.00
CA ALA A 556 -3.25 -1.84 -17.46
C ALA A 556 -2.28 -1.07 -18.37
N ASN A 557 -1.30 -1.75 -18.98
CA ASN A 557 -0.36 -1.15 -19.92
C ASN A 557 -1.02 -0.83 -21.26
N VAL A 558 -1.88 -1.72 -21.77
CA VAL A 558 -2.68 -1.45 -22.98
C VAL A 558 -3.50 -0.18 -22.77
N LEU A 559 -4.24 -0.08 -21.66
CA LEU A 559 -5.03 1.12 -21.34
C LEU A 559 -4.15 2.38 -21.23
N LEU A 560 -2.99 2.31 -20.57
CA LEU A 560 -2.09 3.45 -20.39
C LEU A 560 -1.48 3.95 -21.71
N SER A 561 -0.89 3.05 -22.49
CA SER A 561 -0.09 3.41 -23.66
C SER A 561 -0.91 3.60 -24.92
N THR A 562 -1.99 2.84 -25.06
CA THR A 562 -2.78 2.85 -26.28
C THR A 562 -4.11 3.59 -26.11
N GLY A 563 -4.64 3.70 -24.88
CA GLY A 563 -5.94 4.32 -24.60
C GLY A 563 -7.15 3.53 -25.11
N ARG A 564 -6.96 2.27 -25.52
CA ARG A 564 -8.05 1.38 -25.94
C ARG A 564 -8.86 0.92 -24.73
N ARG A 565 -10.10 0.53 -25.00
CA ARG A 565 -11.03 0.07 -23.97
C ARG A 565 -10.63 -1.31 -23.50
N ILE A 566 -10.76 -1.55 -22.20
CA ILE A 566 -10.46 -2.85 -21.58
C ILE A 566 -11.68 -3.37 -20.82
N VAL A 567 -11.80 -4.70 -20.74
CA VAL A 567 -12.89 -5.37 -20.00
C VAL A 567 -12.49 -5.69 -18.56
N ASN A 568 -11.22 -6.02 -18.33
CA ASN A 568 -10.70 -6.41 -17.01
C ASN A 568 -9.38 -5.71 -16.68
N HIS A 569 -9.12 -5.52 -15.39
CA HIS A 569 -7.97 -4.75 -14.91
C HIS A 569 -7.48 -5.22 -13.53
N PRO A 570 -6.29 -4.79 -13.06
CA PRO A 570 -5.68 -5.25 -11.79
C PRO A 570 -6.49 -5.00 -10.51
N HIS A 571 -7.40 -4.02 -10.51
CA HIS A 571 -8.24 -3.74 -9.36
C HIS A 571 -9.38 -4.78 -9.26
N TYR A 572 -9.17 -5.81 -8.44
CA TYR A 572 -9.95 -7.05 -8.40
C TYR A 572 -10.94 -7.15 -7.22
N GLU A 573 -11.10 -6.07 -6.45
CA GLU A 573 -11.82 -6.09 -5.18
C GLU A 573 -13.34 -6.22 -5.36
N HIS A 574 -13.88 -5.61 -6.42
CA HIS A 574 -15.32 -5.62 -6.69
C HIS A 574 -15.81 -6.96 -7.25
N HIS A 575 -16.97 -7.43 -6.76
CA HIS A 575 -17.58 -8.70 -7.17
C HIS A 575 -17.76 -8.82 -8.70
N ASN A 576 -18.35 -7.81 -9.35
CA ASN A 576 -18.58 -7.83 -10.80
C ASN A 576 -17.27 -7.94 -11.59
N MET A 577 -16.18 -7.34 -11.10
CA MET A 577 -14.86 -7.46 -11.73
C MET A 577 -14.25 -8.84 -11.55
N ARG A 578 -14.52 -9.49 -10.42
CA ARG A 578 -14.11 -10.87 -10.18
C ARG A 578 -14.78 -11.83 -11.15
N GLU A 579 -16.08 -11.68 -11.36
CA GLU A 579 -16.84 -12.46 -12.33
C GLU A 579 -16.40 -12.20 -13.77
N ARG A 580 -16.23 -10.92 -14.16
CA ARG A 580 -15.72 -10.56 -15.48
C ARG A 580 -14.36 -11.17 -15.77
N THR A 581 -13.44 -11.03 -14.83
CA THR A 581 -12.10 -11.57 -15.03
C THR A 581 -12.12 -13.09 -15.02
N LEU A 582 -12.95 -13.73 -14.20
CA LEU A 582 -13.16 -15.18 -14.27
C LEU A 582 -13.58 -15.55 -15.70
N LYS A 583 -14.60 -14.90 -16.27
CA LYS A 583 -14.99 -15.15 -17.68
C LYS A 583 -13.87 -14.91 -18.69
N VAL A 584 -13.10 -13.83 -18.57
CA VAL A 584 -11.95 -13.56 -19.45
C VAL A 584 -10.88 -14.66 -19.32
N TYR A 585 -10.65 -15.14 -18.10
CA TYR A 585 -9.65 -16.14 -17.82
C TYR A 585 -10.06 -17.55 -18.27
N SER A 586 -11.30 -17.76 -18.74
CA SER A 586 -11.74 -19.05 -19.32
C SER A 586 -10.89 -19.47 -20.53
N VAL A 587 -10.19 -18.54 -21.16
CA VAL A 587 -9.22 -18.84 -22.23
C VAL A 587 -8.04 -19.70 -21.74
N PHE A 588 -7.72 -19.65 -20.45
CA PHE A 588 -6.71 -20.49 -19.80
C PHE A 588 -7.25 -21.83 -19.28
N SER A 589 -8.53 -22.13 -19.49
CA SER A 589 -9.18 -23.36 -19.04
C SER A 589 -9.03 -24.51 -20.04
N ARG A 590 -9.74 -25.62 -19.79
CA ARG A 590 -9.90 -26.77 -20.70
C ARG A 590 -11.28 -26.80 -21.41
N GLN A 591 -11.98 -25.67 -21.40
CA GLN A 591 -13.29 -25.55 -22.04
C GLN A 591 -13.23 -25.57 -23.56
N ASN A 592 -14.37 -25.85 -24.20
CA ASN A 592 -14.47 -25.86 -25.65
C ASN A 592 -14.24 -24.44 -26.22
N PRO A 593 -13.42 -24.30 -27.30
CA PRO A 593 -13.12 -23.00 -27.90
C PRO A 593 -14.36 -22.19 -28.28
N GLN A 594 -15.43 -22.84 -28.77
CA GLN A 594 -16.67 -22.16 -29.16
C GLN A 594 -17.43 -21.55 -27.97
N GLN A 595 -17.43 -22.23 -26.82
CA GLN A 595 -18.09 -21.73 -25.61
C GLN A 595 -17.35 -20.49 -25.08
N VAL A 596 -16.01 -20.56 -25.02
CA VAL A 596 -15.16 -19.43 -24.61
C VAL A 596 -15.33 -18.26 -25.57
N PHE A 597 -15.35 -18.50 -26.88
CA PHE A 597 -15.58 -17.48 -27.90
C PHE A 597 -16.92 -16.77 -27.72
N SER A 598 -18.02 -17.52 -27.52
CA SER A 598 -19.34 -16.94 -27.27
C SER A 598 -19.36 -16.09 -26.00
N THR A 599 -18.74 -16.57 -24.92
CA THR A 599 -18.67 -15.87 -23.63
C THR A 599 -17.94 -14.53 -23.76
N LEU A 600 -16.86 -14.47 -24.53
CA LEU A 600 -16.08 -13.26 -24.75
C LEU A 600 -16.82 -12.26 -25.65
N ILE A 601 -17.50 -12.73 -26.69
CA ILE A 601 -18.36 -11.88 -27.54
C ILE A 601 -19.50 -11.27 -26.73
N ASP A 602 -20.14 -12.05 -25.87
CA ASP A 602 -21.23 -11.58 -25.00
C ASP A 602 -20.78 -10.47 -24.04
N MET A 603 -19.49 -10.44 -23.68
CA MET A 603 -18.89 -9.35 -22.89
C MET A 603 -18.48 -8.14 -23.74
N GLY A 604 -18.61 -8.21 -25.07
CA GLY A 604 -18.20 -7.15 -26.00
C GLY A 604 -16.70 -7.07 -26.25
N VAL A 605 -15.97 -8.18 -26.11
CA VAL A 605 -14.52 -8.26 -26.38
C VAL A 605 -14.28 -8.39 -27.88
N ASP A 606 -13.37 -7.56 -28.40
CA ASP A 606 -12.96 -7.60 -29.81
C ASP A 606 -11.66 -8.37 -30.01
N TYR A 607 -10.71 -8.18 -29.08
CA TYR A 607 -9.39 -8.80 -29.10
C TYR A 607 -9.02 -9.40 -27.73
N VAL A 608 -8.40 -10.58 -27.75
CA VAL A 608 -7.82 -11.22 -26.56
C VAL A 608 -6.31 -11.34 -26.72
N ILE A 609 -5.58 -10.91 -25.69
CA ILE A 609 -4.13 -11.05 -25.61
C ILE A 609 -3.76 -12.27 -24.77
N LEU A 610 -2.96 -13.16 -25.34
CA LEU A 610 -2.35 -14.31 -24.69
C LEU A 610 -0.87 -14.05 -24.45
N ASP A 611 -0.40 -14.51 -23.29
CA ASP A 611 0.98 -14.42 -22.82
C ASP A 611 1.51 -15.84 -22.63
N GLU A 612 2.68 -16.12 -23.19
CA GLU A 612 3.37 -17.41 -23.07
C GLU A 612 3.47 -17.85 -21.61
N THR A 613 3.81 -16.93 -20.70
CA THR A 613 3.97 -17.26 -19.28
C THR A 613 2.67 -17.76 -18.65
N TRP A 614 1.53 -17.22 -19.05
CA TRP A 614 0.24 -17.67 -18.53
C TRP A 614 -0.25 -18.97 -19.19
N CYS A 615 0.13 -19.24 -20.44
CA CYS A 615 -0.25 -20.47 -21.14
C CYS A 615 0.60 -21.69 -20.71
N PHE A 616 1.91 -21.52 -20.47
CA PHE A 616 2.85 -22.65 -20.35
C PHE A 616 3.57 -22.74 -19.00
N TYR A 617 3.73 -21.63 -18.27
CA TYR A 617 4.57 -21.63 -17.09
C TYR A 617 3.84 -22.18 -15.86
N GLN A 618 4.51 -23.09 -15.13
CA GLN A 618 4.04 -23.62 -13.85
C GLN A 618 5.05 -23.22 -12.76
N SER A 619 4.66 -22.31 -11.88
CA SER A 619 5.56 -21.83 -10.80
C SER A 619 5.71 -22.84 -9.65
N ARG A 620 4.60 -23.47 -9.26
CA ARG A 620 4.50 -24.46 -8.17
C ARG A 620 3.52 -25.56 -8.57
N GLU A 621 3.69 -26.76 -8.01
CA GLU A 621 2.70 -27.83 -8.15
C GLU A 621 1.31 -27.33 -7.72
N ASN A 622 0.30 -27.55 -8.57
CA ASN A 622 -1.10 -27.13 -8.37
C ASN A 622 -1.33 -25.60 -8.31
N CYS A 623 -0.47 -24.80 -8.95
CA CYS A 623 -0.61 -23.35 -9.04
C CYS A 623 -0.50 -22.82 -10.49
N SER A 624 -0.68 -23.67 -11.50
CA SER A 624 -0.85 -23.21 -12.88
C SER A 624 -2.26 -22.66 -13.08
N MET A 625 -2.43 -21.81 -14.10
CA MET A 625 -3.74 -21.25 -14.41
C MET A 625 -4.78 -22.31 -14.78
N ILE A 626 -4.31 -23.43 -15.34
CA ILE A 626 -5.13 -24.62 -15.64
C ILE A 626 -5.58 -25.28 -14.33
N ASP A 627 -4.68 -25.48 -13.37
CA ASP A 627 -5.01 -26.07 -12.06
C ASP A 627 -6.07 -25.26 -11.31
N LEU A 628 -6.02 -23.92 -11.43
CA LEU A 628 -7.01 -23.02 -10.85
C LEU A 628 -8.40 -23.22 -11.48
N TRP A 629 -8.45 -23.45 -12.80
CA TRP A 629 -9.69 -23.68 -13.53
C TRP A 629 -10.28 -25.07 -13.34
N ASP A 630 -9.43 -26.09 -13.21
CA ASP A 630 -9.87 -27.47 -12.97
C ASP A 630 -10.64 -27.60 -11.64
N LEU A 631 -10.49 -26.65 -10.69
CA LEU A 631 -11.34 -26.57 -9.49
C LEU A 631 -12.75 -26.04 -9.73
N VAL A 632 -12.92 -25.21 -10.75
CA VAL A 632 -14.22 -24.61 -11.11
C VAL A 632 -14.96 -25.52 -12.08
N ASP A 633 -14.23 -26.12 -13.01
CA ASP A 633 -14.78 -26.92 -14.11
C ASP A 633 -14.19 -28.33 -14.11
N LEU A 634 -14.72 -29.17 -13.20
CA LEU A 634 -14.31 -30.58 -13.09
C LEU A 634 -14.78 -31.43 -14.27
N GLU A 635 -15.80 -30.99 -15.01
CA GLU A 635 -16.36 -31.74 -16.14
C GLU A 635 -15.38 -31.80 -17.31
N ASN A 636 -14.67 -30.68 -17.56
CA ASN A 636 -13.72 -30.55 -18.65
C ASN A 636 -12.25 -30.84 -18.24
N ALA A 637 -12.00 -31.31 -17.02
CA ALA A 637 -10.65 -31.54 -16.50
C ALA A 637 -9.80 -32.51 -17.34
N ASN A 638 -10.44 -33.42 -18.10
CA ASN A 638 -9.76 -34.38 -18.97
C ASN A 638 -9.47 -33.87 -20.39
N ASN A 639 -9.99 -32.70 -20.77
CA ASN A 639 -9.77 -32.14 -22.10
C ASN A 639 -8.36 -31.53 -22.23
N GLU A 640 -7.90 -31.36 -23.46
CA GLU A 640 -6.64 -30.65 -23.71
C GLU A 640 -6.74 -29.16 -23.30
N PRO A 641 -5.64 -28.57 -22.80
CA PRO A 641 -5.64 -27.16 -22.39
C PRO A 641 -5.83 -26.23 -23.59
N LEU A 642 -6.70 -25.23 -23.43
CA LEU A 642 -7.11 -24.34 -24.52
C LEU A 642 -6.02 -23.33 -24.90
N CYS A 643 -5.37 -22.69 -23.92
CA CYS A 643 -4.37 -21.64 -24.16
C CYS A 643 -3.22 -22.12 -25.06
N PRO A 644 -2.56 -23.26 -24.81
CA PRO A 644 -1.52 -23.79 -25.69
C PRO A 644 -2.01 -24.05 -27.12
N LYS A 645 -3.25 -24.56 -27.26
CA LYS A 645 -3.87 -24.83 -28.56
C LYS A 645 -4.13 -23.55 -29.35
N LEU A 646 -4.61 -22.49 -28.70
CA LEU A 646 -4.83 -21.19 -29.34
C LEU A 646 -3.51 -20.45 -29.65
N PHE A 647 -2.51 -20.62 -28.79
CA PHE A 647 -1.20 -19.98 -28.93
C PHE A 647 -0.39 -20.56 -30.10
N ASN A 648 -0.19 -21.88 -30.15
CA ASN A 648 0.63 -22.54 -31.18
C ASN A 648 -0.20 -23.24 -32.28
N GLY A 649 -1.36 -23.78 -31.93
CA GLY A 649 -2.18 -24.62 -32.81
C GLY A 649 -3.20 -23.84 -33.65
N ASN A 650 -4.30 -24.51 -34.00
CA ASN A 650 -5.42 -23.90 -34.73
C ASN A 650 -6.24 -23.01 -33.77
N PRO A 651 -6.33 -21.68 -34.05
CA PRO A 651 -7.05 -20.75 -33.19
C PRO A 651 -8.58 -20.77 -33.37
N GLU A 652 -9.16 -21.55 -34.31
CA GLU A 652 -10.61 -21.55 -34.54
C GLU A 652 -11.44 -21.75 -33.25
N PRO A 653 -12.51 -20.98 -33.04
CA PRO A 653 -13.13 -19.98 -33.95
C PRO A 653 -12.48 -18.58 -33.92
N PHE A 654 -11.41 -18.38 -33.17
CA PHE A 654 -10.66 -17.11 -33.14
C PHE A 654 -9.80 -16.94 -34.39
N ILE A 655 -9.50 -15.69 -34.74
CA ILE A 655 -8.60 -15.36 -35.86
C ILE A 655 -7.33 -14.75 -35.29
N ARG A 656 -6.17 -15.32 -35.61
CA ARG A 656 -4.88 -14.77 -35.16
C ARG A 656 -4.60 -13.44 -35.89
N ALA A 657 -4.56 -12.35 -35.14
CA ALA A 657 -4.36 -11.00 -35.67
C ALA A 657 -2.89 -10.53 -35.56
N PHE A 658 -2.20 -10.97 -34.52
CA PHE A 658 -0.79 -10.68 -34.28
C PHE A 658 -0.15 -11.85 -33.52
N ALA A 659 1.13 -12.11 -33.77
CA ALA A 659 1.92 -13.06 -32.98
C ALA A 659 3.40 -12.68 -33.02
N ASN A 660 4.06 -12.80 -31.88
CA ASN A 660 5.51 -12.80 -31.74
C ASN A 660 5.94 -13.90 -30.76
N ASP A 661 7.21 -13.90 -30.36
CA ASP A 661 7.81 -14.97 -29.55
C ASP A 661 7.13 -15.15 -28.18
N VAL A 662 6.51 -14.09 -27.63
CA VAL A 662 5.97 -14.08 -26.25
C VAL A 662 4.45 -13.87 -26.21
N PHE A 663 3.88 -13.17 -27.18
CA PHE A 663 2.47 -12.74 -27.19
C PHE A 663 1.75 -13.14 -28.46
N VAL A 664 0.49 -13.55 -28.30
CA VAL A 664 -0.44 -13.81 -29.41
C VAL A 664 -1.72 -13.01 -29.18
N ILE A 665 -2.18 -12.29 -30.20
CA ILE A 665 -3.45 -11.54 -30.17
C ILE A 665 -4.46 -12.21 -31.09
N LEU A 666 -5.59 -12.55 -30.51
CA LEU A 666 -6.71 -13.20 -31.17
C LEU A 666 -7.85 -12.21 -31.38
N SER A 667 -8.31 -12.08 -32.62
CA SER A 667 -9.50 -11.32 -33.01
C SER A 667 -10.74 -12.20 -32.90
N LEU A 668 -11.80 -11.63 -32.32
CA LEU A 668 -13.13 -12.22 -32.26
C LEU A 668 -14.05 -11.65 -33.37
N LYS A 669 -13.60 -10.59 -34.05
CA LYS A 669 -14.27 -10.06 -35.24
C LYS A 669 -13.90 -10.91 -36.44
N ALA A 670 -14.92 -11.39 -37.16
CA ALA A 670 -14.79 -11.80 -38.56
C ALA A 670 -14.61 -10.55 -39.44
N ARG A 671 -13.48 -9.83 -39.28
CA ARG A 671 -13.07 -8.84 -40.28
C ARG A 671 -12.32 -9.59 -41.37
N GLN A 672 -12.76 -9.40 -42.61
CA GLN A 672 -12.10 -9.87 -43.83
C GLN A 672 -10.66 -9.36 -43.86
N PHE A 673 -9.71 -10.13 -43.33
CA PHE A 673 -8.30 -9.97 -43.63
C PHE A 673 -7.91 -11.12 -44.54
N ILE A 674 -7.41 -10.74 -45.73
CA ILE A 674 -6.86 -11.64 -46.73
C ILE A 674 -5.65 -12.32 -46.06
N GLU A 675 -5.73 -13.64 -45.88
CA GLU A 675 -4.57 -14.46 -45.53
C GLU A 675 -3.44 -14.16 -46.51
N ILE A 676 -2.36 -13.55 -46.01
CA ILE A 676 -1.07 -13.72 -46.67
C ILE A 676 -0.52 -15.05 -46.13
N THR A 677 -0.30 -15.96 -47.06
CA THR A 677 0.15 -17.35 -46.99
C THR A 677 1.24 -17.67 -45.92
N PRO A 678 1.38 -18.94 -45.51
CA PRO A 678 1.87 -19.34 -44.19
C PRO A 678 3.39 -19.21 -43.98
N LEU A 679 3.76 -18.98 -42.73
CA LEU A 679 5.12 -19.04 -42.18
C LEU A 679 5.72 -20.45 -42.24
N ARG A 680 7.05 -20.48 -42.39
CA ARG A 680 7.92 -21.66 -42.43
C ARG A 680 7.70 -22.59 -41.23
N GLN A 681 7.55 -23.88 -41.54
CA GLN A 681 7.66 -24.97 -40.56
C GLN A 681 9.06 -24.96 -39.94
N TYR A 682 9.14 -24.86 -38.61
CA TYR A 682 10.32 -25.28 -37.86
C TYR A 682 10.23 -26.80 -37.64
N GLN A 683 11.26 -27.53 -38.06
CA GLN A 683 11.42 -28.94 -37.69
C GLN A 683 11.99 -29.03 -36.26
N ILE A 684 11.45 -30.02 -35.54
CA ILE A 684 11.71 -30.40 -34.14
C ILE A 684 13.20 -30.60 -33.83
#